data_AF-A0A954M1W3-F1
#
_entry.id   AF-A0A954M1W3-F1
#
_cell.length_a   1.000
_cell.length_b   1.000
_cell.length_c   1.000
_cell.angle_alpha   90.00
_cell.angle_beta   90.00
_cell.angle_gamma   90.00
#
_symmetry.space_group_name_H-M   'P 1'
#
loop_
_entity.id
_entity.type
_entity.pdbx_description
1 polymer ?
#
loop_
_entity_poly.entity_id
_entity_poly.type
_entity_poly.pdbx_seq_one_letter_code
_entity_poly.pdbx_strand_id
1 'polypeptide(L)'
;MRGHMSLLWQALRHGSQQRRRREARGTGLRWSISQTEALESRVLLAAAGTDLSALIGQQQDATALDKNADDAKSSVSDAALARANAAFLPAGVSPVEFAASLPQSPGQKSTEAPSEFNKLTVVGESEPNDDFATANPLPLGFGPGEDSAVDVKGFLDFTPPTPIATAEDDGSIPLANATGLTSGNSVIASATIGDGPFGGTSGDYDHFSVTGVASGDVITVDIDAQSIGSSLDSFVGIYNSAGILVAFNDDDDGLDSFLEFTAAAPGDYTVVVRGFGGIFQSDPFDSSSGSGVASTGFYDVLIGLNSSTDFDYFEIELEEGDILGVNVSGGADVVGLFDSTTALLMGSGQDASFIHPAASPLPGGGNAALSWVVDTAGTYFVGTTGPSGSYEMNLRLFRPVLEAEPAGTDQILFLDFDGATIDPSIFGGPFGPRVLSPLSAFLPGWGLTPADEDAVIDAIVASVTESFEDVGLIGNNGDFDTDGIPGNYGITILNSRDHADPFGNPNVSRVIVGGTIGELGISTIGIAQSIDVGNFETSESAVTLLDLLSAPASNPNSLNQYPLGGGASIIDLIGVGVGNITAHEAGHFFGDWHTDQFNATANIMDQGGNLPNTIGIGPDGIFGTPDDVDVDFGDDTFVPNEGFVGTEDTLNVIAFGLSTSLEGLNNALIIDDGEPGFAIESGTWGTGNTGAEGDNRNASTFGGNKVARWTFTDLTPGQYRVSATWKEHPVRATDAPYTLFDGVAQIGTVDVNQQLAPSGSPELTDLGVPWQDLGGMVDLVSDTLIVKLSNNANGYVMADAVRIERVGDLPPVRVIDDGEPGFAIESGSWGTGIVGAKGDNRNASTSGGTKVASWTFASLEPGQYRVSATWKADHSRATDAPFSLFDGAMLRSTVPVNQQIAPSGSPDLTDLGESWQDLVGTFFLTGETLVVKLSNDANGYVMADAVRVERIGEIPPAQIIDDGDPGFSIVNGTWGAGVAGANGDNRNSSNSGENSVARWTFTGLVPGQYRVSATWHPHPIRATDAPYTVFSGTTKLGTFDVNQQMVPSGSPDLTDLGVNWQDLGGILTVTDSTMVVRLTNDADGYVMADAIRVQRVGELPPPQILDDGDPGFEIESGVWGTGNSGVNGDNRNASNSGAEKVASWTFINLSPGQYRVSATWVGTASRASDAPYTIYDGGTPLVTTDVNQKFAPNDSSEDGILWEDLATVVITGDTLVVRLTNDANGSVMADAIRIERV
;
A
#
# COMPACT_ATOMS: atom_id res chain seq x y z
N MET A 1 -36.52 -12.09 55.10
CA MET A 1 -35.54 -13.12 55.53
C MET A 1 -34.22 -12.74 54.87
N ARG A 2 -33.34 -12.01 55.59
CA ARG A 2 -32.18 -12.49 56.36
C ARG A 2 -31.17 -13.25 55.47
N GLY A 3 -29.90 -12.88 55.34
CA GLY A 3 -29.09 -11.93 56.12
C GLY A 3 -27.85 -11.40 55.35
N HIS A 4 -27.41 -10.17 55.68
CA HIS A 4 -26.36 -9.82 56.65
C HIS A 4 -24.96 -9.86 56.01
N MET A 5 -24.39 -8.73 55.56
CA MET A 5 -23.64 -7.72 56.35
C MET A 5 -22.61 -8.28 57.35
N SER A 6 -21.33 -7.98 57.12
CA SER A 6 -20.37 -7.28 58.02
C SER A 6 -18.95 -7.54 57.48
N LEU A 7 -18.04 -6.59 57.24
CA LEU A 7 -17.43 -5.53 58.08
C LEU A 7 -16.75 -4.54 57.09
N LEU A 8 -16.89 -3.21 57.10
CA LEU A 8 -16.64 -2.20 58.14
C LEU A 8 -15.21 -2.29 58.72
N TRP A 9 -14.24 -1.50 58.22
CA TRP A 9 -13.57 -0.44 58.99
C TRP A 9 -12.38 0.24 58.27
N GLN A 10 -12.27 1.55 58.55
CA GLN A 10 -11.13 2.47 58.40
C GLN A 10 -10.83 3.01 56.98
N ALA A 11 -10.66 4.31 56.69
CA ALA A 11 -10.85 5.61 57.34
C ALA A 11 -10.10 6.63 56.44
N LEU A 12 -10.72 7.67 55.88
CA LEU A 12 -10.72 9.07 56.36
C LEU A 12 -9.81 10.02 55.55
N ARG A 13 -10.41 11.16 55.17
CA ARG A 13 -9.87 12.45 54.63
C ARG A 13 -9.58 12.40 53.11
N HIS A 14 -10.08 13.27 52.23
CA HIS A 14 -10.48 14.68 52.29
C HIS A 14 -11.67 14.93 51.32
N GLY A 15 -12.48 15.98 51.55
CA GLY A 15 -13.45 16.44 50.54
C GLY A 15 -14.73 17.10 51.08
N SER A 16 -14.62 17.99 52.06
CA SER A 16 -15.70 18.91 52.43
C SER A 16 -15.19 20.33 52.35
N GLN A 17 -16.04 21.27 51.90
CA GLN A 17 -15.81 22.66 51.43
C GLN A 17 -15.72 22.63 49.89
N GLN A 18 -16.72 23.03 49.11
CA GLN A 18 -17.31 24.36 49.09
C GLN A 18 -18.74 24.33 48.51
N ARG A 19 -19.72 24.70 49.33
CA ARG A 19 -21.01 25.22 48.86
C ARG A 19 -21.27 26.50 49.64
N ARG A 20 -20.76 27.63 49.12
CA ARG A 20 -21.23 29.02 49.31
C ARG A 20 -20.15 30.00 48.84
N ARG A 21 -20.29 30.48 47.60
CA ARG A 21 -20.20 31.90 47.21
C ARG A 21 -20.64 32.00 45.75
N ARG A 22 -21.95 32.19 45.56
CA ARG A 22 -22.48 33.01 44.46
C ARG A 22 -22.12 34.45 44.84
N GLU A 23 -21.35 35.11 43.97
CA GLU A 23 -21.29 36.56 43.71
C GLU A 23 -19.88 36.92 43.20
N ALA A 24 -19.69 36.69 41.89
CA ALA A 24 -18.78 37.38 40.97
C ALA A 24 -18.84 36.59 39.65
N ARG A 25 -19.96 36.70 38.94
CA ARG A 25 -20.10 36.26 37.55
C ARG A 25 -20.61 37.46 36.77
N GLY A 26 -19.68 38.20 36.21
CA GLY A 26 -19.86 39.08 35.06
C GLY A 26 -18.62 38.85 34.21
N THR A 27 -18.83 38.72 32.90
CA THR A 27 -17.89 38.38 31.82
C THR A 27 -17.62 36.88 31.57
N GLY A 28 -17.66 36.50 30.28
CA GLY A 28 -17.32 35.18 29.76
C GLY A 28 -18.49 34.25 29.41
N LEU A 29 -19.33 34.62 28.44
CA LEU A 29 -20.10 33.65 27.63
C LEU A 29 -19.41 33.53 26.28
N ARG A 30 -18.41 32.64 26.18
CA ARG A 30 -18.05 31.94 24.94
C ARG A 30 -17.91 30.48 25.36
N TRP A 31 -18.68 29.59 24.72
CA TRP A 31 -18.36 28.20 24.42
C TRP A 31 -19.56 27.57 23.70
N SER A 32 -19.22 26.80 22.66
CA SER A 32 -19.99 25.84 21.87
C SER A 32 -21.07 26.38 20.94
N ILE A 33 -20.79 26.38 19.63
CA ILE A 33 -21.55 25.58 18.66
C ILE A 33 -20.53 25.04 17.63
N SER A 34 -20.47 23.71 17.49
CA SER A 34 -19.81 23.05 16.35
C SER A 34 -20.73 23.16 15.14
N GLN A 35 -20.18 23.56 13.99
CA GLN A 35 -20.75 23.34 12.66
C GLN A 35 -19.60 23.28 11.66
N THR A 36 -18.96 22.12 11.52
CA THR A 36 -17.93 21.90 10.49
C THR A 36 -18.36 20.89 9.42
N GLU A 37 -19.50 20.20 9.55
CA GLU A 37 -19.95 19.23 8.52
C GLU A 37 -21.45 19.37 8.18
N ALA A 38 -21.88 20.59 7.87
CA ALA A 38 -23.24 20.84 7.38
C ALA A 38 -23.29 21.75 6.13
N LEU A 39 -22.17 21.95 5.42
CA LEU A 39 -22.07 22.91 4.33
C LEU A 39 -22.00 22.36 2.90
N GLU A 40 -22.13 21.05 2.68
CA GLU A 40 -22.55 20.57 1.34
C GLU A 40 -24.04 20.88 1.05
N SER A 41 -24.77 21.37 2.04
CA SER A 41 -26.16 21.79 1.89
C SER A 41 -26.28 23.28 1.56
N ARG A 42 -26.30 23.63 0.27
CA ARG A 42 -27.49 24.20 -0.43
C ARG A 42 -27.17 24.79 -1.82
N VAL A 43 -27.48 24.02 -2.87
CA VAL A 43 -28.31 24.50 -3.99
C VAL A 43 -29.40 23.48 -4.34
N LEU A 44 -30.40 23.31 -3.46
CA LEU A 44 -31.66 22.66 -3.83
C LEU A 44 -32.86 23.40 -3.22
N LEU A 45 -33.22 24.54 -3.84
CA LEU A 45 -34.60 25.03 -3.79
C LEU A 45 -35.06 25.54 -5.16
N ALA A 46 -35.16 24.62 -6.13
CA ALA A 46 -36.01 24.77 -7.29
C ALA A 46 -36.90 23.52 -7.49
N ALA A 47 -37.46 22.98 -6.41
CA ALA A 47 -38.41 21.87 -6.46
C ALA A 47 -39.66 22.12 -5.61
N ALA A 48 -40.27 23.30 -5.75
CA ALA A 48 -41.67 23.49 -5.41
C ALA A 48 -42.31 24.34 -6.51
N GLY A 49 -42.90 23.66 -7.50
CA GLY A 49 -43.59 24.31 -8.59
C GLY A 49 -44.68 25.25 -8.08
N THR A 50 -44.45 26.55 -8.24
CA THR A 50 -45.52 27.52 -8.44
C THR A 50 -45.17 28.41 -9.63
N ASP A 51 -46.06 28.32 -10.61
CA ASP A 51 -46.14 29.00 -11.90
C ASP A 51 -45.73 30.49 -11.87
N LEU A 52 -44.70 30.84 -12.64
CA LEU A 52 -44.42 32.23 -13.01
C LEU A 52 -44.25 32.37 -14.53
N SER A 53 -45.22 31.85 -15.28
CA SER A 53 -45.47 32.24 -16.67
C SER A 53 -46.06 33.66 -16.76
N ALA A 54 -45.36 34.68 -16.24
CA ALA A 54 -45.73 36.08 -16.42
C ALA A 54 -44.55 37.04 -16.14
N LEU A 55 -43.56 37.11 -17.03
CA LEU A 55 -42.92 38.35 -17.50
C LEU A 55 -41.79 38.02 -18.50
N ILE A 56 -42.13 37.88 -19.78
CA ILE A 56 -41.17 38.04 -20.89
C ILE A 56 -41.48 39.38 -21.55
N GLY A 57 -40.47 40.22 -21.75
CA GLY A 57 -40.57 41.32 -22.72
C GLY A 57 -39.37 42.24 -22.82
N GLN A 58 -38.59 42.08 -23.91
CA GLN A 58 -37.80 43.09 -24.64
C GLN A 58 -36.48 43.58 -23.98
N GLN A 59 -35.36 43.90 -24.65
CA GLN A 59 -34.91 43.93 -26.05
C GLN A 59 -33.40 44.25 -26.04
N GLN A 60 -32.63 43.60 -26.92
CA GLN A 60 -31.58 44.14 -27.82
C GLN A 60 -30.96 45.53 -27.55
N ASP A 61 -29.61 45.65 -27.46
CA ASP A 61 -28.72 45.95 -28.61
C ASP A 61 -27.27 46.22 -28.16
N ALA A 62 -26.32 45.73 -28.97
CA ALA A 62 -24.88 45.95 -28.87
C ALA A 62 -24.42 47.04 -29.85
N THR A 63 -23.49 47.93 -29.45
CA THR A 63 -22.56 48.63 -30.37
C THR A 63 -21.33 49.22 -29.64
N ALA A 64 -20.20 48.52 -29.75
CA ALA A 64 -18.97 48.90 -30.48
C ALA A 64 -18.22 50.26 -30.23
N LEU A 65 -16.91 50.09 -29.92
CA LEU A 65 -15.69 50.77 -30.44
C LEU A 65 -15.00 51.91 -29.65
N ASP A 66 -13.96 51.49 -28.91
CA ASP A 66 -12.52 51.73 -29.18
C ASP A 66 -11.93 53.16 -29.06
N LYS A 67 -11.00 53.34 -28.09
CA LYS A 67 -9.58 53.69 -28.34
C LYS A 67 -8.70 53.76 -27.08
N ASN A 68 -7.74 52.83 -27.04
CA ASN A 68 -6.34 52.91 -26.56
C ASN A 68 -6.00 53.42 -25.15
N ALA A 69 -5.61 52.44 -24.31
CA ALA A 69 -4.26 52.22 -23.76
C ALA A 69 -3.43 53.43 -23.29
N ASP A 70 -3.28 53.57 -21.96
CA ASP A 70 -2.04 53.28 -21.21
C ASP A 70 -2.27 53.69 -19.75
N ASP A 71 -2.36 52.71 -18.83
CA ASP A 71 -1.72 52.72 -17.50
C ASP A 71 -2.15 51.47 -16.72
N ALA A 72 -1.15 50.76 -16.21
CA ALA A 72 -1.25 49.44 -15.58
C ALA A 72 -1.15 49.52 -14.05
N LYS A 73 -1.68 48.48 -13.39
CA LYS A 73 -1.40 47.94 -12.04
C LYS A 73 -2.20 48.47 -10.83
N SER A 74 -2.59 47.48 -10.00
CA SER A 74 -3.15 47.46 -8.63
C SER A 74 -4.53 48.12 -8.45
N SER A 75 -5.52 47.55 -7.78
CA SER A 75 -5.62 46.40 -6.87
C SER A 75 -7.09 45.97 -6.87
N VAL A 76 -7.33 44.68 -7.08
CA VAL A 76 -8.61 44.02 -6.79
C VAL A 76 -8.44 43.50 -5.37
N SER A 77 -9.34 43.87 -4.45
CA SER A 77 -9.35 43.42 -3.06
C SER A 77 -10.52 42.46 -2.86
N ASP A 78 -10.19 41.26 -2.41
CA ASP A 78 -11.08 40.14 -2.14
C ASP A 78 -11.87 40.38 -0.85
N ALA A 79 -13.18 40.62 -0.96
CA ALA A 79 -14.10 40.65 0.19
C ALA A 79 -15.57 40.61 -0.26
N ALA A 80 -15.91 39.74 -1.22
CA ALA A 80 -17.26 39.70 -1.79
C ALA A 80 -18.06 38.44 -1.42
N LEU A 81 -18.07 37.94 -0.18
CA LEU A 81 -18.99 36.83 0.18
C LEU A 81 -19.22 36.55 1.68
N ALA A 82 -19.69 37.51 2.49
CA ALA A 82 -20.10 37.16 3.87
C ALA A 82 -21.23 37.99 4.50
N ARG A 83 -22.38 38.21 3.83
CA ARG A 83 -23.66 38.53 4.55
C ARG A 83 -24.92 38.03 3.85
N ALA A 84 -25.38 36.84 4.24
CA ALA A 84 -26.79 36.45 4.14
C ALA A 84 -27.25 35.53 5.30
N ASN A 85 -26.91 35.87 6.56
CA ASN A 85 -27.35 35.11 7.73
C ASN A 85 -28.38 35.87 8.57
N ALA A 86 -29.67 35.66 8.30
CA ALA A 86 -30.73 35.74 9.30
C ALA A 86 -32.02 35.05 8.80
N ALA A 87 -32.20 33.76 9.12
CA ALA A 87 -33.36 33.19 9.81
C ALA A 87 -33.59 31.70 9.52
N PHE A 88 -34.15 31.03 10.53
CA PHE A 88 -35.03 29.86 10.50
C PHE A 88 -34.49 28.50 11.00
N LEU A 89 -35.04 28.11 12.15
CA LEU A 89 -35.34 26.72 12.49
C LEU A 89 -36.50 26.19 11.61
N PRO A 90 -36.57 24.89 11.28
CA PRO A 90 -37.76 24.25 10.74
C PRO A 90 -38.91 24.25 11.76
N ALA A 91 -40.15 24.39 11.28
CA ALA A 91 -41.34 24.31 12.15
C ALA A 91 -41.56 22.87 12.66
N GLY A 92 -41.36 22.64 13.96
CA GLY A 92 -41.89 21.47 14.67
C GLY A 92 -40.94 20.70 15.58
N VAL A 93 -39.65 21.03 15.68
CA VAL A 93 -38.68 20.28 16.50
C VAL A 93 -38.23 21.14 17.69
N SER A 94 -38.29 20.58 18.90
CA SER A 94 -37.86 21.31 20.10
C SER A 94 -36.33 21.18 20.27
N PRO A 95 -35.63 22.24 20.72
CA PRO A 95 -34.18 22.22 20.95
C PRO A 95 -33.67 21.11 21.89
N VAL A 96 -34.57 20.50 22.68
CA VAL A 96 -34.24 19.45 23.64
C VAL A 96 -34.18 18.05 23.00
N GLU A 97 -34.85 17.82 21.87
CA GLU A 97 -34.79 16.54 21.13
C GLU A 97 -33.58 16.49 20.18
N PHE A 98 -33.15 17.64 19.64
CA PHE A 98 -31.95 17.77 18.78
C PHE A 98 -30.64 17.58 19.57
N ALA A 99 -30.55 18.11 20.79
CA ALA A 99 -29.40 17.90 21.67
C ALA A 99 -29.30 16.45 22.23
N ALA A 100 -30.36 15.65 22.10
CA ALA A 100 -30.40 14.26 22.57
C ALA A 100 -30.13 13.22 21.47
N SER A 101 -30.03 13.65 20.20
CA SER A 101 -29.73 12.81 19.04
C SER A 101 -28.30 12.95 18.52
N LEU A 102 -27.47 13.76 19.17
CA LEU A 102 -26.03 13.86 18.86
C LEU A 102 -25.32 12.62 19.44
N PRO A 103 -24.55 11.86 18.63
CA PRO A 103 -23.63 10.86 19.15
C PRO A 103 -22.64 11.52 20.13
N GLN A 104 -22.23 10.80 21.16
CA GLN A 104 -21.04 11.19 21.92
C GLN A 104 -19.84 11.04 20.99
N SER A 105 -19.07 12.12 20.83
CA SER A 105 -17.82 12.17 20.08
C SER A 105 -16.89 11.00 20.47
N PRO A 106 -16.24 10.31 19.52
CA PRO A 106 -15.02 9.57 19.82
C PRO A 106 -14.02 10.56 20.45
N GLY A 107 -13.32 10.12 21.49
CA GLY A 107 -12.68 11.00 22.48
C GLY A 107 -11.65 11.97 21.91
N GLN A 108 -11.52 13.15 22.56
CA GLN A 108 -10.32 13.99 22.42
C GLN A 108 -9.07 13.12 22.58
N LYS A 109 -8.11 13.23 21.65
CA LYS A 109 -6.75 12.71 21.85
C LYS A 109 -6.25 13.22 23.20
N SER A 110 -5.73 12.31 24.03
CA SER A 110 -5.17 12.70 25.32
C SER A 110 -3.93 13.55 25.11
N THR A 111 -3.73 14.57 25.95
CA THR A 111 -2.50 15.39 25.99
C THR A 111 -1.26 14.61 26.48
N GLU A 112 -1.33 13.28 26.62
CA GLU A 112 -0.21 12.43 27.03
C GLU A 112 0.51 11.92 25.77
N ALA A 113 1.83 12.11 25.72
CA ALA A 113 2.66 11.65 24.62
C ALA A 113 2.57 10.12 24.43
N PRO A 114 2.51 9.61 23.18
CA PRO A 114 2.62 8.19 22.92
C PRO A 114 3.91 7.60 23.54
N SER A 115 3.84 6.34 23.96
CA SER A 115 4.90 5.66 24.72
C SER A 115 6.17 5.32 23.91
N GLU A 116 6.31 5.85 22.70
CA GLU A 116 7.30 5.40 21.71
C GLU A 116 8.53 6.31 21.59
N PHE A 117 8.54 7.49 22.22
CA PHE A 117 9.71 8.36 22.14
C PHE A 117 10.85 7.85 23.01
N ASN A 118 11.98 7.52 22.37
CA ASN A 118 13.21 7.09 23.04
C ASN A 118 13.77 8.15 24.01
N LYS A 119 13.44 9.43 23.81
CA LYS A 119 13.81 10.55 24.68
C LYS A 119 12.89 11.76 24.47
N LEU A 120 12.31 12.28 25.55
CA LEU A 120 11.55 13.54 25.57
C LEU A 120 12.43 14.64 26.17
N THR A 121 12.67 15.71 25.42
CA THR A 121 13.40 16.88 25.91
C THR A 121 12.41 17.97 26.32
N VAL A 122 12.56 18.46 27.56
CA VAL A 122 11.74 19.55 28.10
C VAL A 122 12.61 20.78 28.26
N VAL A 123 12.27 21.86 27.58
CA VAL A 123 12.96 23.15 27.62
C VAL A 123 12.04 24.21 28.22
N GLY A 124 12.64 25.22 28.85
CA GLY A 124 11.95 26.47 29.15
C GLY A 124 12.32 27.49 28.09
N GLU A 125 11.45 28.48 27.86
CA GLU A 125 11.77 29.62 27.00
C GLU A 125 12.80 30.56 27.67
N SER A 126 13.38 31.45 26.85
CA SER A 126 14.22 32.55 27.31
C SER A 126 14.00 33.83 26.50
N GLU A 127 13.68 34.88 27.23
CA GLU A 127 13.40 36.22 26.73
C GLU A 127 14.67 37.03 26.39
N PRO A 128 14.65 37.89 25.35
CA PRO A 128 13.54 38.11 24.40
C PRO A 128 13.45 36.99 23.34
N ASN A 129 12.23 36.64 22.92
CA ASN A 129 11.96 35.77 21.76
C ASN A 129 10.75 36.24 20.92
N ASP A 130 10.42 37.53 21.06
CA ASP A 130 9.30 38.25 20.45
C ASP A 130 9.39 38.40 18.91
N ASP A 131 10.53 38.05 18.32
CA ASP A 131 10.77 38.15 16.87
C ASP A 131 11.66 37.01 16.34
N PHE A 132 11.64 36.78 15.02
CA PHE A 132 12.43 35.73 14.36
C PHE A 132 13.95 35.85 14.58
N ALA A 133 14.48 37.05 14.83
CA ALA A 133 15.90 37.26 15.05
C ALA A 133 16.35 36.92 16.49
N THR A 134 15.39 36.82 17.40
CA THR A 134 15.56 36.48 18.82
C THR A 134 14.99 35.12 19.17
N ALA A 135 14.47 34.38 18.18
CA ALA A 135 13.90 33.05 18.34
C ALA A 135 14.82 32.11 19.13
N ASN A 136 14.23 31.31 20.02
CA ASN A 136 14.99 30.34 20.82
C ASN A 136 15.26 29.07 20.00
N PRO A 137 16.52 28.62 19.85
CA PRO A 137 16.81 27.39 19.11
C PRO A 137 16.38 26.15 19.89
N LEU A 138 15.70 25.22 19.22
CA LEU A 138 15.26 23.94 19.76
C LEU A 138 16.03 22.78 19.11
N PRO A 139 16.47 21.77 19.88
CA PRO A 139 17.16 20.60 19.33
C PRO A 139 16.16 19.55 18.81
N LEU A 140 15.23 19.95 17.94
CA LEU A 140 14.25 19.05 17.32
C LEU A 140 14.84 18.48 16.04
N GLY A 141 14.80 17.16 15.86
CA GLY A 141 15.38 16.48 14.70
C GLY A 141 15.74 15.02 14.96
N PHE A 142 16.26 14.34 13.94
CA PHE A 142 16.74 12.95 14.03
C PHE A 142 18.28 12.86 14.11
N GLY A 143 18.99 13.98 13.97
CA GLY A 143 20.45 14.03 13.91
C GLY A 143 21.16 13.85 15.26
N PRO A 144 22.49 13.68 15.25
CA PRO A 144 23.28 13.49 16.46
C PRO A 144 23.18 14.67 17.45
N GLY A 145 22.44 14.47 18.55
CA GLY A 145 22.27 15.48 19.60
C GLY A 145 20.91 16.18 19.60
N GLU A 146 20.06 15.85 18.63
CA GLU A 146 18.66 16.25 18.52
C GLU A 146 17.74 15.19 19.13
N ASP A 147 16.47 15.54 19.34
CA ASP A 147 15.42 14.64 19.77
C ASP A 147 14.16 14.85 18.91
N SER A 148 13.49 13.78 18.50
CA SER A 148 12.24 13.85 17.70
C SER A 148 11.01 14.31 18.49
N ALA A 149 11.17 14.62 19.79
CA ALA A 149 10.13 15.14 20.65
C ALA A 149 10.67 16.20 21.61
N VAL A 150 10.13 17.42 21.50
CA VAL A 150 10.47 18.55 22.34
C VAL A 150 9.19 19.15 22.96
N ASP A 151 9.23 19.39 24.27
CA ASP A 151 8.20 20.14 24.99
C ASP A 151 8.78 21.46 25.47
N VAL A 152 8.17 22.56 25.07
CA VAL A 152 8.50 23.91 25.52
C VAL A 152 7.53 24.33 26.63
N LYS A 153 8.07 24.87 27.71
CA LYS A 153 7.29 25.54 28.75
C LYS A 153 7.60 27.03 28.75
N GLY A 154 6.60 27.82 28.39
CA GLY A 154 6.74 29.26 28.27
C GLY A 154 5.70 30.05 29.05
N PHE A 155 5.76 31.38 28.92
CA PHE A 155 4.88 32.33 29.56
C PHE A 155 4.69 33.55 28.66
N LEU A 156 3.45 33.77 28.21
CA LEU A 156 3.08 34.97 27.47
C LEU A 156 2.82 36.13 28.45
N ASP A 157 3.51 37.26 28.33
CA ASP A 157 3.32 38.50 29.09
C ASP A 157 2.44 39.52 28.32
N PHE A 158 1.26 39.06 27.89
CA PHE A 158 0.23 39.97 27.37
C PHE A 158 -0.35 40.88 28.47
N THR A 159 -0.07 42.17 28.41
CA THR A 159 -0.72 43.15 29.29
C THR A 159 -2.13 43.46 28.77
N PRO A 160 -3.22 43.14 29.52
CA PRO A 160 -4.58 43.39 29.04
C PRO A 160 -4.83 44.88 28.76
N PRO A 161 -5.61 45.21 27.73
CA PRO A 161 -5.90 46.60 27.42
C PRO A 161 -6.62 47.28 28.59
N THR A 162 -6.20 48.49 28.91
CA THR A 162 -6.84 49.29 29.97
C THR A 162 -8.15 49.88 29.44
N PRO A 163 -9.32 49.60 30.05
CA PRO A 163 -10.57 50.20 29.61
C PRO A 163 -10.57 51.71 29.85
N ILE A 164 -10.92 52.48 28.82
CA ILE A 164 -11.13 53.93 28.91
C ILE A 164 -12.60 54.26 28.66
N ALA A 165 -13.07 55.35 29.28
CA ALA A 165 -14.41 55.86 29.04
C ALA A 165 -14.38 56.87 27.88
N THR A 166 -15.37 56.78 27.00
CA THR A 166 -15.61 57.74 25.91
C THR A 166 -16.58 58.82 26.36
N ALA A 167 -16.37 60.04 25.86
CA ALA A 167 -17.19 61.18 26.23
C ALA A 167 -17.36 62.16 25.07
N GLU A 168 -18.62 62.34 24.68
CA GLU A 168 -19.03 63.35 23.71
C GLU A 168 -18.97 64.79 24.27
N ASP A 169 -18.68 65.82 23.48
CA ASP A 169 -18.29 65.84 22.05
C ASP A 169 -16.83 65.38 21.88
N ASP A 170 -16.57 64.33 21.09
CA ASP A 170 -15.22 63.87 20.69
C ASP A 170 -14.99 63.95 19.16
N GLY A 171 -15.83 64.73 18.49
CA GLY A 171 -15.90 64.96 17.05
C GLY A 171 -14.66 65.53 16.37
N SER A 172 -13.58 65.88 17.08
CA SER A 172 -12.42 66.57 16.51
C SER A 172 -11.14 66.37 17.33
N ILE A 173 -9.97 66.60 16.71
CA ILE A 173 -8.65 66.43 17.35
C ILE A 173 -8.53 67.14 18.72
N PRO A 174 -8.97 68.40 18.92
CA PRO A 174 -8.86 69.07 20.22
C PRO A 174 -9.77 68.48 21.30
N LEU A 175 -10.76 67.68 20.91
CA LEU A 175 -11.77 67.06 21.75
C LEU A 175 -11.56 65.55 21.90
N ALA A 176 -10.55 64.99 21.23
CA ALA A 176 -10.25 63.56 21.23
C ALA A 176 -10.16 62.97 22.65
N ASN A 177 -10.79 61.82 22.85
CA ASN A 177 -10.67 61.05 24.08
C ASN A 177 -9.20 60.73 24.36
N ALA A 178 -8.73 61.06 25.57
CA ALA A 178 -7.35 60.79 25.95
C ALA A 178 -7.16 59.30 26.23
N THR A 179 -6.37 58.62 25.40
CA THR A 179 -6.08 57.19 25.61
C THR A 179 -5.21 56.98 26.84
N GLY A 180 -4.28 57.90 27.13
CA GLY A 180 -3.30 57.74 28.21
C GLY A 180 -2.26 56.65 27.92
N LEU A 181 -2.14 56.22 26.65
CA LEU A 181 -1.19 55.21 26.22
C LEU A 181 0.25 55.59 26.52
N THR A 182 1.03 54.59 26.87
CA THR A 182 2.49 54.62 26.95
C THR A 182 3.01 53.45 26.14
N SER A 183 4.18 53.61 25.50
CA SER A 183 4.85 52.53 24.77
C SER A 183 4.84 51.21 25.57
N GLY A 184 4.37 50.12 24.95
CA GLY A 184 4.23 48.79 25.56
C GLY A 184 2.84 48.45 26.10
N ASN A 185 1.85 49.36 26.04
CA ASN A 185 0.50 49.12 26.57
C ASN A 185 -0.60 49.41 25.55
N SER A 186 -1.78 48.83 25.76
CA SER A 186 -2.98 49.05 24.96
C SER A 186 -4.15 49.54 25.81
N VAL A 187 -5.16 50.12 25.15
CA VAL A 187 -6.43 50.54 25.75
C VAL A 187 -7.60 50.02 24.93
N ILE A 188 -8.74 49.80 25.59
CA ILE A 188 -10.00 49.45 24.92
C ILE A 188 -11.07 50.46 25.27
N ALA A 189 -11.87 50.86 24.29
CA ALA A 189 -12.97 51.81 24.45
C ALA A 189 -14.22 51.31 23.73
N SER A 190 -15.38 51.36 24.38
CA SER A 190 -16.68 51.14 23.73
C SER A 190 -17.30 52.49 23.38
N ALA A 191 -17.69 52.69 22.12
CA ALA A 191 -18.27 53.93 21.62
C ALA A 191 -19.37 53.69 20.58
N THR A 192 -19.94 54.75 20.02
CA THR A 192 -21.05 54.65 19.06
C THR A 192 -20.95 55.75 18.02
N ILE A 193 -20.66 55.40 16.77
CA ILE A 193 -20.80 56.37 15.67
C ILE A 193 -22.28 56.71 15.51
N GLY A 194 -22.64 57.97 15.74
CA GLY A 194 -23.97 58.55 15.58
C GLY A 194 -24.57 59.16 16.85
N ASP A 195 -23.91 59.11 18.01
CA ASP A 195 -24.40 59.67 19.29
C ASP A 195 -23.81 61.03 19.66
N GLY A 196 -22.82 61.53 18.91
CA GLY A 196 -22.25 62.86 19.05
C GLY A 196 -23.11 64.00 18.51
N PRO A 197 -22.73 65.27 18.80
CA PRO A 197 -23.55 66.45 18.52
C PRO A 197 -23.95 66.65 17.05
N PHE A 198 -23.24 65.99 16.13
CA PHE A 198 -23.41 66.11 14.69
C PHE A 198 -23.74 64.79 13.96
N GLY A 199 -23.95 63.70 14.70
CA GLY A 199 -24.22 62.36 14.12
C GLY A 199 -25.42 62.29 13.16
N GLY A 200 -26.38 63.23 13.27
CA GLY A 200 -27.52 63.37 12.34
C GLY A 200 -27.37 64.45 11.26
N THR A 201 -26.25 65.19 11.18
CA THR A 201 -26.05 66.30 10.23
C THR A 201 -24.79 66.16 9.39
N SER A 202 -23.64 66.57 9.90
CA SER A 202 -22.35 66.55 9.22
C SER A 202 -21.58 65.25 9.46
N GLY A 203 -22.23 64.28 10.12
CA GLY A 203 -21.64 63.00 10.48
C GLY A 203 -20.98 63.03 11.85
N ASP A 204 -20.78 61.84 12.40
CA ASP A 204 -20.07 61.60 13.65
C ASP A 204 -18.69 61.02 13.39
N TYR A 205 -17.73 61.42 14.22
CA TYR A 205 -16.34 61.03 14.12
C TYR A 205 -15.76 60.96 15.52
N ASP A 206 -15.32 59.80 15.96
CA ASP A 206 -14.85 59.67 17.34
C ASP A 206 -13.32 59.73 17.31
N HIS A 207 -12.74 60.73 17.94
CA HIS A 207 -11.28 60.90 17.97
C HIS A 207 -10.68 60.38 19.29
N PHE A 208 -9.53 59.72 19.18
CA PHE A 208 -8.75 59.20 20.32
C PHE A 208 -7.30 59.68 20.21
N SER A 209 -6.79 60.37 21.22
CA SER A 209 -5.44 60.94 21.19
C SER A 209 -4.38 59.96 21.71
N VAL A 210 -3.29 59.82 20.95
CA VAL A 210 -2.10 59.03 21.29
C VAL A 210 -0.92 60.00 21.43
N THR A 211 -0.47 60.24 22.67
CA THR A 211 0.51 61.29 22.97
C THR A 211 1.90 60.75 23.19
N GLY A 212 2.93 61.52 22.84
CA GLY A 212 4.33 61.20 23.16
C GLY A 212 4.94 60.07 22.32
N VAL A 213 4.44 59.88 21.10
CA VAL A 213 4.93 58.88 20.13
C VAL A 213 6.32 59.27 19.64
N ALA A 214 7.27 58.33 19.65
CA ALA A 214 8.61 58.49 19.11
C ALA A 214 8.67 58.08 17.61
N SER A 215 9.73 58.49 16.91
CA SER A 215 9.97 57.99 15.55
C SER A 215 10.31 56.50 15.62
N GLY A 216 9.60 55.69 14.84
CA GLY A 216 9.70 54.24 14.82
C GLY A 216 8.71 53.52 15.73
N ASP A 217 7.97 54.23 16.58
CA ASP A 217 6.89 53.62 17.37
C ASP A 217 5.74 53.20 16.44
N VAL A 218 5.09 52.08 16.77
CA VAL A 218 3.96 51.51 16.06
C VAL A 218 2.67 51.78 16.83
N ILE A 219 1.66 52.29 16.13
CA ILE A 219 0.29 52.45 16.62
C ILE A 219 -0.56 51.37 15.96
N THR A 220 -1.20 50.53 16.76
CA THR A 220 -2.11 49.48 16.29
C THR A 220 -3.53 49.87 16.68
N VAL A 221 -4.49 49.73 15.77
CA VAL A 221 -5.90 50.01 16.00
C VAL A 221 -6.72 48.86 15.46
N ASP A 222 -7.60 48.31 16.29
CA ASP A 222 -8.49 47.21 15.94
C ASP A 222 -9.91 47.59 16.37
N ILE A 223 -10.88 47.50 15.46
CA ILE A 223 -12.27 47.90 15.66
C ILE A 223 -13.19 46.69 15.52
N ASP A 224 -13.84 46.32 16.62
CA ASP A 224 -14.91 45.33 16.65
C ASP A 224 -16.28 46.02 16.54
N ALA A 225 -16.95 45.91 15.40
CA ALA A 225 -18.32 46.41 15.23
C ALA A 225 -19.25 45.32 14.67
N GLN A 226 -19.03 44.83 13.46
CA GLN A 226 -19.72 43.70 12.87
C GLN A 226 -19.58 42.45 13.75
N SER A 227 -18.38 42.17 14.24
CA SER A 227 -18.04 41.03 15.10
C SER A 227 -18.90 40.98 16.37
N ILE A 228 -19.31 42.15 16.87
CA ILE A 228 -20.19 42.31 18.05
C ILE A 228 -21.67 42.60 17.69
N GLY A 229 -22.04 42.45 16.42
CA GLY A 229 -23.42 42.54 15.94
C GLY A 229 -23.93 43.96 15.67
N SER A 230 -23.01 44.91 15.46
CA SER A 230 -23.34 46.29 15.08
C SER A 230 -23.70 46.43 13.60
N SER A 231 -24.45 47.47 13.27
CA SER A 231 -24.72 47.90 11.89
C SER A 231 -23.71 48.91 11.36
N LEU A 232 -22.72 49.28 12.17
CA LEU A 232 -21.61 50.12 11.72
C LEU A 232 -20.80 49.34 10.68
N ASP A 233 -20.42 50.06 9.65
CA ASP A 233 -19.45 49.66 8.62
C ASP A 233 -18.29 50.62 8.87
N SER A 234 -17.25 50.14 9.55
CA SER A 234 -16.28 50.99 10.22
C SER A 234 -15.24 51.55 9.25
N PHE A 235 -14.60 52.66 9.59
CA PHE A 235 -13.49 53.21 8.83
C PHE A 235 -12.58 53.95 9.79
N VAL A 236 -11.36 53.43 9.99
CA VAL A 236 -10.34 54.01 10.86
C VAL A 236 -9.33 54.88 10.10
N GLY A 237 -8.84 55.93 10.75
CA GLY A 237 -7.77 56.78 10.25
C GLY A 237 -6.84 57.27 11.35
N ILE A 238 -5.62 57.70 10.99
CA ILE A 238 -4.66 58.30 11.90
C ILE A 238 -4.22 59.66 11.37
N TYR A 239 -4.41 60.71 12.18
CA TYR A 239 -3.87 62.05 11.96
C TYR A 239 -2.55 62.25 12.72
N ASN A 240 -1.62 62.98 12.12
CA ASN A 240 -0.48 63.55 12.86
C ASN A 240 -0.85 64.86 13.56
N SER A 241 0.06 65.40 14.38
CA SER A 241 -0.17 66.64 15.16
C SER A 241 -0.52 67.89 14.32
N ALA A 242 -0.31 67.87 13.00
CA ALA A 242 -0.68 68.96 12.10
C ALA A 242 -2.09 68.79 11.50
N GLY A 243 -2.82 67.73 11.86
CA GLY A 243 -4.12 67.38 11.29
C GLY A 243 -4.02 66.79 9.88
N ILE A 244 -2.85 66.25 9.50
CA ILE A 244 -2.68 65.55 8.22
C ILE A 244 -2.95 64.07 8.45
N LEU A 245 -3.87 63.49 7.67
CA LEU A 245 -4.15 62.06 7.68
C LEU A 245 -2.93 61.32 7.10
N VAL A 246 -2.35 60.41 7.88
CA VAL A 246 -1.10 59.70 7.55
C VAL A 246 -1.31 58.22 7.25
N ALA A 247 -2.40 57.63 7.73
CA ALA A 247 -2.80 56.25 7.46
C ALA A 247 -4.31 56.10 7.65
N PHE A 248 -4.93 55.12 7.00
CA PHE A 248 -6.34 54.79 7.14
C PHE A 248 -6.62 53.38 6.61
N ASN A 249 -7.67 52.74 7.11
CA ASN A 249 -8.21 51.49 6.58
C ASN A 249 -9.73 51.43 6.81
N ASP A 250 -10.49 50.93 5.84
CA ASP A 250 -11.94 50.74 5.93
C ASP A 250 -12.33 49.32 6.35
N ASP A 251 -11.78 48.28 5.72
CA ASP A 251 -12.17 46.90 6.00
C ASP A 251 -10.93 46.02 6.26
N ASP A 252 -11.04 45.09 7.22
CA ASP A 252 -10.04 44.05 7.48
C ASP A 252 -10.72 42.70 7.82
N ASP A 253 -11.52 42.62 8.90
CA ASP A 253 -12.35 41.44 9.24
C ASP A 253 -13.83 41.69 8.90
N GLY A 254 -14.21 41.47 7.65
CA GLY A 254 -15.55 41.84 7.16
C GLY A 254 -15.70 43.35 7.00
N LEU A 255 -16.54 44.00 7.81
CA LEU A 255 -16.72 45.47 7.83
C LEU A 255 -16.00 46.15 9.02
N ASP A 256 -15.16 45.38 9.71
CA ASP A 256 -14.40 45.79 10.88
C ASP A 256 -12.99 46.22 10.44
N SER A 257 -12.61 47.46 10.75
CA SER A 257 -11.34 48.03 10.32
C SER A 257 -10.20 47.69 11.29
N PHE A 258 -9.07 47.24 10.74
CA PHE A 258 -7.78 47.15 11.44
C PHE A 258 -6.73 48.09 10.82
N LEU A 259 -5.84 48.65 11.63
CA LEU A 259 -4.76 49.51 11.13
C LEU A 259 -3.50 49.45 12.00
N GLU A 260 -2.37 49.12 11.38
CA GLU A 260 -1.05 49.27 11.97
C GLU A 260 -0.26 50.40 11.29
N PHE A 261 0.33 51.29 12.07
CA PHE A 261 1.04 52.47 11.58
C PHE A 261 2.35 52.74 12.33
N THR A 262 3.47 52.70 11.62
CA THR A 262 4.78 53.14 12.13
C THR A 262 4.97 54.66 12.00
N ALA A 263 5.20 55.35 13.12
CA ALA A 263 5.40 56.78 13.16
C ALA A 263 6.75 57.21 12.55
N ALA A 264 6.70 57.88 11.40
CA ALA A 264 7.90 58.40 10.72
C ALA A 264 8.59 59.58 11.45
N ALA A 265 7.92 60.20 12.44
CA ALA A 265 8.45 61.33 13.21
C ALA A 265 7.87 61.32 14.63
N PRO A 266 8.60 61.85 15.63
CA PRO A 266 8.05 61.94 16.97
C PRO A 266 6.96 63.02 17.04
N GLY A 267 5.90 62.78 17.79
CA GLY A 267 4.78 63.72 17.93
C GLY A 267 3.55 63.11 18.62
N ASP A 268 2.49 63.89 18.67
CA ASP A 268 1.17 63.39 19.06
C ASP A 268 0.40 62.97 17.79
N TYR A 269 -0.33 61.88 17.89
CA TYR A 269 -1.18 61.33 16.84
C TYR A 269 -2.62 61.22 17.33
N THR A 270 -3.57 61.12 16.42
CA THR A 270 -4.99 60.98 16.74
C THR A 270 -5.61 59.93 15.85
N VAL A 271 -6.14 58.87 16.46
CA VAL A 271 -6.96 57.86 15.80
C VAL A 271 -8.36 58.44 15.63
N VAL A 272 -8.96 58.27 14.46
CA VAL A 272 -10.33 58.68 14.17
C VAL A 272 -11.13 57.47 13.70
N VAL A 273 -12.30 57.25 14.28
CA VAL A 273 -13.26 56.24 13.86
C VAL A 273 -14.47 56.92 13.22
N ARG A 274 -15.00 56.35 12.15
CA ARG A 274 -16.21 56.82 11.47
C ARG A 274 -16.91 55.66 10.78
N GLY A 275 -18.10 55.92 10.22
CA GLY A 275 -18.76 55.00 9.30
C GLY A 275 -18.31 55.18 7.84
N PHE A 276 -18.14 54.09 7.09
CA PHE A 276 -17.86 54.06 5.65
C PHE A 276 -18.91 54.85 4.83
N GLY A 277 -18.56 55.25 3.59
CA GLY A 277 -19.48 55.94 2.66
C GLY A 277 -19.54 57.48 2.69
N GLY A 278 -18.82 58.12 3.61
CA GLY A 278 -18.51 59.57 3.57
C GLY A 278 -17.01 59.82 3.42
N ILE A 279 -16.58 61.08 3.40
CA ILE A 279 -15.14 61.44 3.43
C ILE A 279 -14.70 61.80 4.85
N PHE A 280 -13.40 61.68 5.13
CA PHE A 280 -12.79 62.29 6.32
C PHE A 280 -13.11 63.79 6.40
N GLN A 281 -13.12 64.33 7.62
CA GLN A 281 -13.49 65.72 7.88
C GLN A 281 -12.64 66.70 7.05
N SER A 282 -13.30 67.74 6.53
CA SER A 282 -12.61 68.78 5.75
C SER A 282 -11.68 69.64 6.62
N ASP A 283 -11.99 69.74 7.92
CA ASP A 283 -11.12 70.31 8.95
C ASP A 283 -11.19 69.41 10.21
N PRO A 284 -10.20 68.54 10.48
CA PRO A 284 -10.24 67.62 11.61
C PRO A 284 -10.16 68.33 12.99
N PHE A 285 -10.01 69.66 13.02
CA PHE A 285 -10.08 70.47 14.23
C PHE A 285 -11.47 71.08 14.51
N ASP A 286 -12.48 70.76 13.70
CA ASP A 286 -13.87 71.23 13.85
C ASP A 286 -14.87 70.08 13.65
N SER A 287 -15.55 69.66 14.73
CA SER A 287 -16.53 68.57 14.72
C SER A 287 -17.68 68.76 13.71
N SER A 288 -17.96 70.01 13.29
CA SER A 288 -19.02 70.33 12.33
C SER A 288 -18.60 70.23 10.84
N SER A 289 -17.32 69.95 10.56
CA SER A 289 -16.73 70.04 9.22
C SER A 289 -16.83 68.75 8.38
N GLY A 290 -17.53 67.74 8.91
CA GLY A 290 -17.74 66.45 8.27
C GLY A 290 -18.75 66.48 7.11
N SER A 291 -18.86 65.35 6.40
CA SER A 291 -19.70 65.21 5.20
C SER A 291 -20.98 64.40 5.41
N GLY A 292 -21.21 63.87 6.61
CA GLY A 292 -22.24 62.89 6.93
C GLY A 292 -21.64 61.51 7.24
N VAL A 293 -22.42 60.64 7.88
CA VAL A 293 -22.11 59.21 8.06
C VAL A 293 -23.09 58.37 7.24
N ALA A 294 -22.62 57.34 6.53
CA ALA A 294 -23.49 56.44 5.78
C ALA A 294 -23.93 55.22 6.62
N SER A 295 -23.12 54.85 7.61
CA SER A 295 -23.40 53.82 8.63
C SER A 295 -23.18 54.40 10.04
N THR A 296 -23.95 53.89 10.99
CA THR A 296 -23.91 54.26 12.42
C THR A 296 -24.10 53.00 13.26
N GLY A 297 -23.54 52.97 14.45
CA GLY A 297 -23.65 51.81 15.33
C GLY A 297 -22.62 51.83 16.46
N PHE A 298 -22.80 50.92 17.42
CA PHE A 298 -21.85 50.72 18.51
C PHE A 298 -20.60 49.98 18.01
N TYR A 299 -19.46 50.20 18.65
CA TYR A 299 -18.21 49.49 18.35
C TYR A 299 -17.33 49.44 19.60
N ASP A 300 -16.44 48.45 19.66
CA ASP A 300 -15.30 48.44 20.57
C ASP A 300 -14.04 48.76 19.76
N VAL A 301 -13.17 49.63 20.27
CA VAL A 301 -11.87 49.94 19.65
C VAL A 301 -10.74 49.65 20.62
N LEU A 302 -9.79 48.83 20.17
CA LEU A 302 -8.52 48.56 20.82
C LEU A 302 -7.46 49.48 20.18
N ILE A 303 -6.74 50.25 21.00
CA ILE A 303 -5.64 51.11 20.53
C ILE A 303 -4.37 50.77 21.29
N GLY A 304 -3.32 50.44 20.56
CA GLY A 304 -2.00 50.08 21.04
C GLY A 304 -0.94 51.12 20.70
N LEU A 305 0.08 51.25 21.56
CA LEU A 305 1.32 51.98 21.23
C LEU A 305 2.51 51.09 21.58
N ASN A 306 3.17 50.52 20.55
CA ASN A 306 4.14 49.43 20.70
C ASN A 306 3.62 48.32 21.64
N SER A 307 2.31 48.11 21.71
CA SER A 307 1.72 47.02 22.48
C SER A 307 1.75 45.80 21.60
N SER A 308 2.86 45.07 21.62
CA SER A 308 2.89 43.73 21.05
C SER A 308 1.99 42.83 21.90
N THR A 309 1.17 42.03 21.23
CA THR A 309 0.89 40.69 21.75
C THR A 309 2.23 39.99 21.92
N ASP A 310 2.41 39.31 23.05
CA ASP A 310 3.63 38.55 23.24
C ASP A 310 3.65 37.38 22.23
N PHE A 311 4.75 37.24 21.50
CA PHE A 311 4.90 36.24 20.44
C PHE A 311 6.17 35.46 20.70
N ASP A 312 6.03 34.20 21.11
CA ASP A 312 7.21 33.38 21.32
C ASP A 312 7.59 32.64 20.04
N TYR A 313 8.75 32.97 19.48
CA TYR A 313 9.32 32.26 18.33
C TYR A 313 10.42 31.27 18.74
N PHE A 314 10.41 30.12 18.07
CA PHE A 314 11.37 29.05 18.23
C PHE A 314 11.95 28.67 16.88
N GLU A 315 13.28 28.53 16.82
CA GLU A 315 14.02 28.12 15.61
C GLU A 315 14.24 26.60 15.65
N ILE A 316 13.92 25.92 14.56
CA ILE A 316 14.11 24.47 14.36
C ILE A 316 14.80 24.21 13.02
N GLU A 317 15.59 23.14 12.94
CA GLU A 317 16.23 22.67 11.71
C GLU A 317 15.52 21.38 11.29
N LEU A 318 15.01 21.31 10.06
CA LEU A 318 14.22 20.19 9.55
C LEU A 318 14.82 19.65 8.25
N GLU A 319 14.63 18.35 8.01
CA GLU A 319 15.06 17.63 6.80
C GLU A 319 13.85 17.33 5.89
N GLU A 320 14.09 17.17 4.59
CA GLU A 320 13.06 16.79 3.61
C GLU A 320 12.39 15.47 3.99
N GLY A 321 11.05 15.43 3.96
CA GLY A 321 10.23 14.31 4.38
C GLY A 321 9.96 14.22 5.89
N ASP A 322 10.47 15.16 6.69
CA ASP A 322 10.08 15.22 8.09
C ASP A 322 8.60 15.63 8.24
N ILE A 323 7.85 14.91 9.07
CA ILE A 323 6.45 15.23 9.37
C ILE A 323 6.39 15.88 10.75
N LEU A 324 6.16 17.18 10.77
CA LEU A 324 6.07 18.00 11.98
C LEU A 324 4.62 18.04 12.48
N GLY A 325 4.43 17.82 13.77
CA GLY A 325 3.20 18.12 14.48
C GLY A 325 3.45 19.06 15.65
N VAL A 326 2.63 20.11 15.77
CA VAL A 326 2.72 21.09 16.87
C VAL A 326 1.37 21.25 17.55
N ASN A 327 1.38 21.25 18.88
CA ASN A 327 0.19 21.49 19.69
C ASN A 327 0.52 22.47 20.83
N VAL A 328 -0.32 23.48 21.05
CA VAL A 328 -0.17 24.46 22.14
C VAL A 328 -1.33 24.37 23.12
N SER A 329 -1.06 24.60 24.40
CA SER A 329 -2.06 24.61 25.47
C SER A 329 -1.73 25.62 26.57
N GLY A 330 -2.69 25.99 27.40
CA GLY A 330 -2.49 26.96 28.48
C GLY A 330 -2.85 28.37 28.06
N GLY A 331 -1.90 29.32 28.17
CA GLY A 331 -2.07 30.72 27.74
C GLY A 331 -2.03 30.90 26.23
N ALA A 332 -1.29 30.07 25.51
CA ALA A 332 -1.21 30.09 24.05
C ALA A 332 -2.48 29.51 23.41
N ASP A 333 -3.05 30.22 22.43
CA ASP A 333 -4.23 29.79 21.67
C ASP A 333 -4.07 29.96 20.14
N VAL A 334 -2.90 30.39 19.67
CA VAL A 334 -2.52 30.43 18.26
C VAL A 334 -1.14 29.82 18.08
N VAL A 335 -0.94 29.06 17.01
CA VAL A 335 0.37 28.53 16.59
C VAL A 335 0.58 28.76 15.09
N GLY A 336 1.79 29.10 14.69
CA GLY A 336 2.16 29.28 13.28
C GLY A 336 3.52 28.66 12.95
N LEU A 337 3.65 28.14 11.75
CA LEU A 337 4.88 27.64 11.16
C LEU A 337 5.33 28.57 10.03
N PHE A 338 6.61 28.91 10.01
CA PHE A 338 7.20 29.83 9.05
C PHE A 338 8.46 29.24 8.44
N ASP A 339 8.69 29.57 7.16
CA ASP A 339 9.90 29.17 6.44
C ASP A 339 11.12 30.02 6.82
N SER A 340 12.27 29.71 6.21
CA SER A 340 13.52 30.48 6.37
C SER A 340 13.44 31.94 5.88
N THR A 341 12.44 32.29 5.06
CA THR A 341 12.17 33.65 4.58
C THR A 341 11.21 34.42 5.47
N THR A 342 10.73 33.80 6.57
CA THR A 342 9.70 34.28 7.49
C THR A 342 8.31 34.38 6.88
N ALA A 343 8.07 33.71 5.76
CA ALA A 343 6.74 33.55 5.19
C ALA A 343 5.95 32.53 6.03
N LEU A 344 4.68 32.83 6.31
CA LEU A 344 3.78 31.92 7.00
C LEU A 344 3.41 30.76 6.08
N LEU A 345 3.74 29.54 6.50
CA LEU A 345 3.34 28.31 5.82
C LEU A 345 1.94 27.91 6.29
N MET A 346 1.78 27.67 7.59
CA MET A 346 0.50 27.32 8.19
C MET A 346 0.33 28.00 9.54
N GLY A 347 -0.82 28.63 9.75
CA GLY A 347 -1.25 29.17 11.03
C GLY A 347 -2.56 28.54 11.48
N SER A 348 -2.70 28.30 12.77
CA SER A 348 -3.88 27.69 13.37
C SER A 348 -4.26 28.35 14.69
N GLY A 349 -5.55 28.69 14.82
CA GLY A 349 -6.16 29.17 16.06
C GLY A 349 -7.07 28.14 16.74
N GLN A 350 -6.95 26.86 16.36
CA GLN A 350 -7.85 25.79 16.80
C GLN A 350 -7.15 24.42 16.82
N ASP A 351 -7.77 23.45 17.47
CA ASP A 351 -7.32 22.06 17.46
C ASP A 351 -8.25 21.19 16.61
N ALA A 352 -7.81 20.90 15.38
CA ALA A 352 -8.51 20.04 14.43
C ALA A 352 -8.03 18.58 14.44
N SER A 353 -7.21 18.18 15.42
CA SER A 353 -6.61 16.83 15.49
C SER A 353 -7.61 15.67 15.60
N PHE A 354 -8.91 15.97 15.77
CA PHE A 354 -9.98 14.99 15.74
C PHE A 354 -10.28 14.45 14.33
N ILE A 355 -9.81 15.14 13.28
CA ILE A 355 -9.97 14.72 11.87
C ILE A 355 -8.91 13.69 11.47
N HIS A 356 -7.74 13.68 12.13
CA HIS A 356 -6.67 12.73 11.81
C HIS A 356 -7.09 11.29 12.15
N PRO A 357 -6.54 10.26 11.46
CA PRO A 357 -6.87 8.89 11.76
C PRO A 357 -6.37 8.49 13.14
N ALA A 358 -6.96 7.42 13.69
CA ALA A 358 -6.61 6.94 15.03
C ALA A 358 -5.14 6.50 15.13
N ALA A 359 -4.53 6.04 14.03
CA ALA A 359 -3.13 5.65 13.96
C ALA A 359 -2.15 6.85 13.95
N SER A 360 -2.61 8.05 13.55
CA SER A 360 -1.76 9.23 13.46
C SER A 360 -1.12 9.55 14.83
N PRO A 361 0.21 9.65 14.92
CA PRO A 361 0.92 9.97 16.16
C PRO A 361 1.00 11.49 16.40
N LEU A 362 0.48 12.31 15.48
CA LEU A 362 0.51 13.77 15.57
C LEU A 362 -0.18 14.26 16.86
N PRO A 363 0.43 15.27 17.54
CA PRO A 363 -0.06 15.79 18.80
C PRO A 363 -1.34 16.59 18.62
N GLY A 364 -2.13 16.68 19.70
CA GLY A 364 -3.40 17.40 19.73
C GLY A 364 -3.98 17.43 21.14
N GLY A 365 -5.24 17.87 21.28
CA GLY A 365 -5.95 18.02 22.55
C GLY A 365 -5.71 19.36 23.26
N GLY A 366 -5.03 20.30 22.61
CA GLY A 366 -4.69 21.63 23.12
C GLY A 366 -5.71 22.73 22.79
N ASN A 367 -5.24 23.97 22.77
CA ASN A 367 -6.00 25.14 22.33
C ASN A 367 -5.86 25.33 20.81
N ALA A 368 -4.65 25.11 20.26
CA ALA A 368 -4.40 25.12 18.82
C ALA A 368 -3.37 24.05 18.42
N ALA A 369 -3.51 23.50 17.22
CA ALA A 369 -2.60 22.51 16.66
C ALA A 369 -2.44 22.70 15.14
N LEU A 370 -1.28 22.32 14.63
CA LEU A 370 -0.98 22.23 13.19
C LEU A 370 -0.10 21.02 12.90
N SER A 371 -0.06 20.62 11.64
CA SER A 371 0.82 19.57 11.13
C SER A 371 1.32 19.95 9.74
N TRP A 372 2.54 19.54 9.42
CA TRP A 372 3.22 19.94 8.20
C TRP A 372 4.16 18.84 7.70
N VAL A 373 4.21 18.65 6.39
CA VAL A 373 5.20 17.79 5.72
C VAL A 373 6.31 18.68 5.17
N VAL A 374 7.55 18.45 5.59
CA VAL A 374 8.69 19.29 5.21
C VAL A 374 9.13 18.92 3.80
N ASP A 375 8.96 19.85 2.88
CA ASP A 375 9.27 19.71 1.45
C ASP A 375 10.70 20.10 1.10
N THR A 376 11.33 20.94 1.93
CA THR A 376 12.67 21.51 1.70
C THR A 376 13.48 21.51 2.99
N ALA A 377 14.71 20.98 2.99
CA ALA A 377 15.54 20.98 4.19
C ALA A 377 16.01 22.41 4.55
N GLY A 378 15.94 22.77 5.83
CA GLY A 378 16.46 24.05 6.30
C GLY A 378 15.93 24.52 7.66
N THR A 379 16.16 25.79 7.92
CA THR A 379 15.70 26.49 9.14
C THR A 379 14.24 26.88 9.00
N TYR A 380 13.42 26.50 9.97
CA TYR A 380 12.02 26.89 10.13
C TYR A 380 11.81 27.59 11.48
N PHE A 381 10.71 28.33 11.59
CA PHE A 381 10.30 28.96 12.84
C PHE A 381 8.90 28.51 13.26
N VAL A 382 8.73 28.17 14.53
CA VAL A 382 7.42 27.93 15.13
C VAL A 382 7.12 29.09 16.08
N GLY A 383 6.00 29.77 15.86
CA GLY A 383 5.55 30.91 16.66
C GLY A 383 4.28 30.60 17.43
N THR A 384 4.12 31.17 18.63
CA THR A 384 2.85 31.11 19.36
C THR A 384 2.49 32.43 20.05
N THR A 385 1.20 32.69 20.21
CA THR A 385 0.68 33.83 20.97
C THR A 385 -0.64 33.48 21.64
N GLY A 386 -1.14 34.39 22.47
CA GLY A 386 -2.39 34.26 23.20
C GLY A 386 -2.47 35.12 24.47
N PRO A 387 -3.51 34.93 25.29
CA PRO A 387 -3.65 35.60 26.57
C PRO A 387 -2.47 35.37 27.52
N SER A 388 -2.21 36.34 28.41
CA SER A 388 -1.12 36.20 29.35
C SER A 388 -1.29 35.00 30.27
N GLY A 389 -0.24 34.19 30.35
CA GLY A 389 -0.22 32.98 31.16
C GLY A 389 0.86 32.01 30.71
N SER A 390 1.11 31.03 31.57
CA SER A 390 1.98 29.91 31.20
C SER A 390 1.33 29.07 30.11
N TYR A 391 2.14 28.61 29.16
CA TYR A 391 1.72 27.66 28.13
C TYR A 391 2.69 26.49 28.03
N GLU A 392 2.22 25.43 27.39
CA GLU A 392 3.06 24.31 26.95
C GLU A 392 2.87 24.13 25.44
N MET A 393 3.98 24.01 24.71
CA MET A 393 4.01 23.67 23.29
C MET A 393 4.68 22.31 23.11
N ASN A 394 4.01 21.39 22.44
CA ASN A 394 4.51 20.05 22.14
C ASN A 394 4.86 19.97 20.65
N LEU A 395 6.13 19.78 20.32
CA LEU A 395 6.61 19.55 18.96
C LEU A 395 7.00 18.07 18.83
N ARG A 396 6.50 17.42 17.77
CA ARG A 396 6.77 16.02 17.46
C ARG A 396 7.16 15.89 16.00
N LEU A 397 8.22 15.12 15.74
CA LEU A 397 8.75 14.87 14.41
C LEU A 397 8.67 13.39 14.09
N PHE A 398 8.23 13.07 12.88
CA PHE A 398 8.07 11.73 12.37
C PHE A 398 8.60 11.61 10.95
N ARG A 399 8.67 10.38 10.46
CA ARG A 399 8.93 10.03 9.06
C ARG A 399 7.71 9.28 8.50
N PRO A 400 7.45 9.33 7.18
CA PRO A 400 6.37 8.56 6.57
C PRO A 400 6.47 7.08 6.95
N VAL A 401 5.36 6.44 7.26
CA VAL A 401 5.39 5.06 7.82
C VAL A 401 5.90 4.04 6.81
N LEU A 402 5.59 4.26 5.52
CA LEU A 402 6.04 3.37 4.45
C LEU A 402 7.56 3.34 4.34
N GLU A 403 8.27 4.41 4.71
CA GLU A 403 9.74 4.41 4.73
C GLU A 403 10.31 3.27 5.61
N ALA A 404 9.59 2.84 6.64
CA ALA A 404 10.00 1.75 7.52
C ALA A 404 9.55 0.34 7.05
N GLU A 405 8.79 0.23 5.97
CA GLU A 405 8.31 -1.04 5.41
C GLU A 405 9.36 -1.69 4.47
N PRO A 406 9.25 -2.99 4.15
CA PRO A 406 10.21 -3.69 3.30
C PRO A 406 10.40 -3.07 1.90
N ALA A 407 11.65 -3.01 1.42
CA ALA A 407 12.02 -2.41 0.13
C ALA A 407 11.18 -2.90 -1.08
N GLY A 408 10.54 -1.94 -1.75
CA GLY A 408 9.61 -2.15 -2.86
C GLY A 408 8.13 -2.10 -2.43
N THR A 409 7.87 -1.87 -1.13
CA THR A 409 6.54 -1.57 -0.64
C THR A 409 6.20 -0.11 -0.95
N ASP A 410 5.13 0.09 -1.70
CA ASP A 410 4.53 1.37 -2.02
C ASP A 410 3.06 1.42 -1.56
N GLN A 411 2.47 2.60 -1.61
CA GLN A 411 1.05 2.79 -1.34
C GLN A 411 0.23 2.26 -2.52
N ILE A 412 -0.85 1.52 -2.24
CA ILE A 412 -1.83 1.12 -3.25
C ILE A 412 -3.09 1.98 -3.08
N LEU A 413 -3.55 2.57 -4.19
CA LEU A 413 -4.86 3.21 -4.32
C LEU A 413 -5.78 2.32 -5.16
N PHE A 414 -6.84 1.79 -4.56
CA PHE A 414 -7.82 0.96 -5.24
C PHE A 414 -9.11 1.72 -5.57
N LEU A 415 -9.45 1.82 -6.85
CA LEU A 415 -10.67 2.44 -7.34
C LEU A 415 -11.79 1.39 -7.51
N ASP A 416 -12.81 1.45 -6.66
CA ASP A 416 -13.91 0.49 -6.62
C ASP A 416 -15.15 1.02 -7.38
N PHE A 417 -15.40 0.45 -8.55
CA PHE A 417 -16.54 0.77 -9.42
C PHE A 417 -17.73 -0.19 -9.26
N ASP A 418 -17.55 -1.29 -8.52
CA ASP A 418 -18.56 -2.35 -8.33
C ASP A 418 -19.58 -2.00 -7.24
N GLY A 419 -19.31 -0.92 -6.49
CA GLY A 419 -20.06 -0.51 -5.32
C GLY A 419 -19.70 -1.37 -4.12
N ALA A 420 -19.85 -0.81 -2.92
CA ALA A 420 -19.39 -1.45 -1.69
C ALA A 420 -20.47 -1.53 -0.62
N THR A 421 -20.25 -2.43 0.35
CA THR A 421 -20.95 -2.37 1.65
C THR A 421 -20.04 -1.71 2.67
N ILE A 422 -20.43 -0.54 3.17
CA ILE A 422 -19.62 0.29 4.06
C ILE A 422 -20.45 0.78 5.26
N ASP A 423 -19.83 0.96 6.43
CA ASP A 423 -20.47 1.61 7.57
C ASP A 423 -20.17 3.11 7.53
N PRO A 424 -21.16 3.99 7.26
CA PRO A 424 -20.90 5.42 7.11
C PRO A 424 -20.39 6.10 8.38
N SER A 425 -20.43 5.45 9.54
CA SER A 425 -19.89 6.02 10.78
C SER A 425 -18.39 6.28 10.74
N ILE A 426 -17.65 5.66 9.81
CA ILE A 426 -16.24 6.00 9.58
C ILE A 426 -16.07 7.43 9.05
N PHE A 427 -17.08 7.98 8.37
CA PHE A 427 -17.14 9.35 7.85
C PHE A 427 -17.94 10.29 8.77
N GLY A 428 -18.14 9.94 10.04
CA GLY A 428 -19.04 10.68 10.94
C GLY A 428 -20.54 10.51 10.64
N GLY A 429 -20.92 9.64 9.71
CA GLY A 429 -22.29 9.37 9.29
C GLY A 429 -23.12 8.43 10.19
N PRO A 430 -24.30 7.99 9.73
CA PRO A 430 -25.18 7.11 10.49
C PRO A 430 -24.60 5.69 10.65
N PHE A 431 -24.58 5.18 11.89
CA PHE A 431 -24.14 3.81 12.19
C PHE A 431 -24.87 2.71 11.39
N GLY A 432 -24.10 1.71 10.98
CA GLY A 432 -24.56 0.45 10.42
C GLY A 432 -24.33 0.35 8.92
N PRO A 433 -24.15 -0.87 8.40
CA PRO A 433 -23.74 -1.09 7.01
C PRO A 433 -24.79 -0.57 6.01
N ARG A 434 -24.31 0.14 5.00
CA ARG A 434 -25.04 0.61 3.81
C ARG A 434 -24.47 -0.06 2.57
N VAL A 435 -25.34 -0.31 1.60
CA VAL A 435 -24.95 -0.86 0.30
C VAL A 435 -25.01 0.29 -0.70
N LEU A 436 -23.86 0.61 -1.30
CA LEU A 436 -23.74 1.62 -2.34
C LEU A 436 -23.88 0.95 -3.71
N SER A 437 -24.57 1.64 -4.63
CA SER A 437 -24.74 1.14 -6.00
C SER A 437 -23.45 1.28 -6.83
N PRO A 438 -23.17 0.37 -7.79
CA PRO A 438 -22.01 0.45 -8.70
C PRO A 438 -22.09 1.65 -9.65
N LEU A 439 -20.97 2.01 -10.27
CA LEU A 439 -20.87 3.01 -11.35
C LEU A 439 -21.87 2.73 -12.48
N SER A 440 -22.04 1.47 -12.89
CA SER A 440 -23.00 1.04 -13.94
C SER A 440 -24.43 1.55 -13.71
N ALA A 441 -24.84 1.78 -12.46
CA ALA A 441 -26.18 2.27 -12.14
C ALA A 441 -26.42 3.73 -12.61
N PHE A 442 -25.35 4.50 -12.82
CA PHE A 442 -25.40 5.93 -13.10
C PHE A 442 -25.19 6.29 -14.58
N LEU A 443 -24.68 5.36 -15.41
CA LEU A 443 -24.50 5.54 -16.86
C LEU A 443 -25.73 6.10 -17.58
N PRO A 444 -26.98 5.67 -17.29
CA PRO A 444 -28.16 6.23 -17.94
C PRO A 444 -28.38 7.71 -17.65
N GLY A 445 -27.88 8.24 -16.52
CA GLY A 445 -27.97 9.65 -16.16
C GLY A 445 -27.18 10.57 -17.10
N TRP A 446 -26.08 10.07 -17.65
CA TRP A 446 -25.29 10.73 -18.71
C TRP A 446 -25.73 10.37 -20.14
N GLY A 447 -26.80 9.58 -20.27
CA GLY A 447 -27.28 9.08 -21.56
C GLY A 447 -26.41 7.96 -22.16
N LEU A 448 -25.58 7.31 -21.35
CA LEU A 448 -24.71 6.21 -21.72
C LEU A 448 -25.39 4.84 -21.47
N THR A 449 -24.81 3.80 -22.03
CA THR A 449 -25.29 2.41 -21.94
C THR A 449 -24.25 1.52 -21.24
N PRO A 450 -24.61 0.29 -20.82
CA PRO A 450 -23.62 -0.64 -20.26
C PRO A 450 -22.46 -0.99 -21.19
N ALA A 451 -22.57 -0.74 -22.51
CA ALA A 451 -21.46 -0.95 -23.44
C ALA A 451 -20.41 0.16 -23.37
N ASP A 452 -20.73 1.28 -22.73
CA ASP A 452 -19.85 2.45 -22.58
C ASP A 452 -19.14 2.44 -21.21
N GLU A 453 -19.46 1.47 -20.33
CA GLU A 453 -18.93 1.39 -18.96
C GLU A 453 -17.40 1.31 -18.93
N ASP A 454 -16.81 0.42 -19.75
CA ASP A 454 -15.36 0.26 -19.82
C ASP A 454 -14.68 1.58 -20.21
N ALA A 455 -15.24 2.33 -21.15
CA ALA A 455 -14.67 3.60 -21.59
C ALA A 455 -14.79 4.71 -20.54
N VAL A 456 -15.84 4.67 -19.69
CA VAL A 456 -15.97 5.59 -18.55
C VAL A 456 -14.95 5.25 -17.47
N ILE A 457 -14.77 3.96 -17.15
CA ILE A 457 -13.75 3.50 -16.20
C ILE A 457 -12.36 3.89 -16.69
N ASP A 458 -12.04 3.67 -17.98
CA ASP A 458 -10.77 4.08 -18.57
C ASP A 458 -10.52 5.59 -18.41
N ALA A 459 -11.53 6.42 -18.65
CA ALA A 459 -11.41 7.87 -18.54
C ALA A 459 -11.21 8.36 -17.10
N ILE A 460 -11.90 7.75 -16.12
CA ILE A 460 -11.74 8.08 -14.70
C ILE A 460 -10.36 7.64 -14.21
N VAL A 461 -9.96 6.39 -14.51
CA VAL A 461 -8.64 5.87 -14.14
C VAL A 461 -7.54 6.73 -14.75
N ALA A 462 -7.66 7.13 -16.03
CA ALA A 462 -6.66 7.99 -16.67
C ALA A 462 -6.49 9.34 -15.98
N SER A 463 -7.59 10.00 -15.58
CA SER A 463 -7.53 11.29 -14.86
C SER A 463 -6.94 11.14 -13.46
N VAL A 464 -7.34 10.10 -12.70
CA VAL A 464 -6.73 9.85 -11.38
C VAL A 464 -5.24 9.51 -11.52
N THR A 465 -4.88 8.67 -12.50
CA THR A 465 -3.49 8.29 -12.74
C THR A 465 -2.64 9.48 -13.13
N GLU A 466 -3.11 10.35 -14.03
CA GLU A 466 -2.40 11.59 -14.36
C GLU A 466 -2.13 12.44 -13.12
N SER A 467 -3.15 12.74 -12.31
CA SER A 467 -2.98 13.62 -11.14
C SER A 467 -1.89 13.11 -10.19
N PHE A 468 -1.76 11.80 -10.03
CA PHE A 468 -0.73 11.18 -9.20
C PHE A 468 0.61 10.96 -9.93
N GLU A 469 0.63 10.78 -11.25
CA GLU A 469 1.88 10.77 -12.03
C GLU A 469 2.57 12.15 -11.98
N ASP A 470 1.80 13.23 -12.04
CA ASP A 470 2.33 14.60 -11.97
C ASP A 470 3.00 14.92 -10.63
N VAL A 471 2.57 14.28 -9.53
CA VAL A 471 3.25 14.36 -8.23
C VAL A 471 4.70 13.89 -8.33
N GLY A 472 4.95 12.73 -8.96
CA GLY A 472 6.32 12.22 -9.16
C GLY A 472 7.13 13.01 -10.18
N LEU A 473 6.47 13.59 -11.19
CA LEU A 473 7.13 14.37 -12.25
C LEU A 473 7.56 15.77 -11.82
N ILE A 474 6.74 16.42 -10.98
CA ILE A 474 6.88 17.85 -10.63
C ILE A 474 7.31 18.03 -9.16
N GLY A 475 6.95 17.10 -8.29
CA GLY A 475 7.25 17.14 -6.86
C GLY A 475 8.73 17.01 -6.54
N ASN A 476 9.08 17.35 -5.30
CA ASN A 476 10.46 17.44 -4.81
C ASN A 476 11.01 16.10 -4.28
N ASN A 477 10.22 15.02 -4.25
CA ASN A 477 10.61 13.71 -3.71
C ASN A 477 10.91 12.64 -4.78
N GLY A 478 11.34 13.05 -5.98
CA GLY A 478 11.66 12.10 -7.07
C GLY A 478 10.49 11.20 -7.48
N ASP A 479 10.77 10.13 -8.23
CA ASP A 479 9.76 9.15 -8.66
C ASP A 479 10.37 7.75 -8.75
N PHE A 480 9.96 6.88 -7.83
CA PHE A 480 10.46 5.51 -7.70
C PHE A 480 10.23 4.67 -8.96
N ASP A 481 9.11 4.83 -9.66
CA ASP A 481 8.85 4.05 -10.88
C ASP A 481 9.77 4.46 -12.04
N THR A 482 10.22 5.73 -12.03
CA THR A 482 11.16 6.27 -13.02
C THR A 482 12.61 5.94 -12.68
N ASP A 483 13.03 6.11 -11.43
CA ASP A 483 14.44 6.07 -11.04
C ASP A 483 14.84 4.85 -10.20
N GLY A 484 13.88 4.15 -9.61
CA GLY A 484 14.08 2.99 -8.74
C GLY A 484 14.81 3.32 -7.43
N ILE A 485 14.79 4.58 -6.98
CA ILE A 485 15.45 5.05 -5.75
C ILE A 485 14.45 4.93 -4.58
N PRO A 486 14.63 3.96 -3.67
CA PRO A 486 13.77 3.80 -2.50
C PRO A 486 13.74 5.08 -1.64
N GLY A 487 12.57 5.42 -1.10
CA GLY A 487 12.32 6.69 -0.40
C GLY A 487 11.72 7.76 -1.29
N ASN A 488 11.91 7.67 -2.61
CA ASN A 488 11.22 8.55 -3.53
C ASN A 488 9.73 8.20 -3.57
N TYR A 489 8.93 9.17 -4.00
CA TYR A 489 7.50 9.02 -4.23
C TYR A 489 7.17 7.76 -5.04
N GLY A 490 6.15 7.02 -4.63
CA GLY A 490 5.62 5.91 -5.42
C GLY A 490 4.23 5.48 -4.98
N ILE A 491 3.38 5.20 -5.95
CA ILE A 491 2.00 4.75 -5.74
C ILE A 491 1.58 3.78 -6.85
N THR A 492 0.90 2.71 -6.46
CA THR A 492 0.28 1.76 -7.38
C THR A 492 -1.23 1.99 -7.45
N ILE A 493 -1.76 2.33 -8.63
CA ILE A 493 -3.19 2.53 -8.85
C ILE A 493 -3.83 1.28 -9.44
N LEU A 494 -4.79 0.69 -8.73
CA LEU A 494 -5.56 -0.48 -9.13
C LEU A 494 -7.05 -0.13 -9.25
N ASN A 495 -7.82 -0.96 -9.96
CA ASN A 495 -9.26 -0.76 -10.09
C ASN A 495 -10.04 -2.09 -10.14
N SER A 496 -11.31 -2.06 -9.73
CA SER A 496 -12.15 -3.26 -9.58
C SER A 496 -12.51 -3.97 -10.89
N ARG A 497 -12.41 -3.30 -12.05
CA ARG A 497 -12.65 -3.92 -13.35
C ARG A 497 -11.50 -4.84 -13.76
N ASP A 498 -10.27 -4.36 -13.59
CA ASP A 498 -9.06 -5.02 -14.10
C ASP A 498 -8.35 -5.88 -13.06
N HIS A 499 -8.60 -5.63 -11.77
CA HIS A 499 -7.90 -6.25 -10.66
C HIS A 499 -8.88 -6.86 -9.64
N ALA A 500 -8.44 -7.91 -8.95
CA ALA A 500 -9.18 -8.43 -7.80
C ALA A 500 -9.12 -7.41 -6.65
N ASP A 501 -10.22 -7.23 -5.92
CA ASP A 501 -10.32 -6.32 -4.78
C ASP A 501 -9.22 -6.63 -3.73
N PRO A 502 -8.20 -5.76 -3.59
CA PRO A 502 -7.12 -5.95 -2.64
C PRO A 502 -7.43 -5.28 -1.29
N PHE A 503 -8.57 -4.60 -1.14
CA PHE A 503 -8.90 -3.83 0.05
C PHE A 503 -8.99 -4.73 1.29
N GLY A 504 -8.29 -4.33 2.36
CA GLY A 504 -8.09 -5.13 3.57
C GLY A 504 -6.73 -5.85 3.62
N ASN A 505 -5.94 -5.81 2.53
CA ASN A 505 -4.50 -6.04 2.59
C ASN A 505 -3.78 -4.79 3.14
N PRO A 506 -2.55 -4.91 3.67
CA PRO A 506 -1.74 -3.76 4.10
C PRO A 506 -1.51 -2.77 2.95
N ASN A 507 -1.43 -1.48 3.28
CA ASN A 507 -1.09 -0.38 2.37
C ASN A 507 -2.07 -0.20 1.20
N VAL A 508 -3.35 -0.57 1.40
CA VAL A 508 -4.40 -0.39 0.39
C VAL A 508 -5.46 0.58 0.90
N SER A 509 -5.46 1.79 0.36
CA SER A 509 -6.56 2.74 0.49
C SER A 509 -7.53 2.58 -0.68
N ARG A 510 -8.83 2.81 -0.44
CA ARG A 510 -9.88 2.62 -1.46
C ARG A 510 -10.76 3.84 -1.63
N VAL A 511 -11.03 4.21 -2.88
CA VAL A 511 -12.12 5.15 -3.21
C VAL A 511 -13.24 4.40 -3.90
N ILE A 512 -14.45 4.47 -3.33
CA ILE A 512 -15.64 3.86 -3.94
C ILE A 512 -16.28 4.88 -4.87
N VAL A 513 -16.24 4.62 -6.17
CA VAL A 513 -16.80 5.49 -7.20
C VAL A 513 -18.18 4.97 -7.59
N GLY A 514 -19.19 5.42 -6.84
CA GLY A 514 -20.54 4.90 -6.93
C GLY A 514 -21.41 5.29 -5.74
N GLY A 515 -22.67 4.91 -5.79
CA GLY A 515 -23.64 5.19 -4.75
C GLY A 515 -24.27 6.58 -4.80
N THR A 516 -25.17 6.83 -3.85
CA THR A 516 -25.95 8.07 -3.76
C THR A 516 -25.90 8.66 -2.35
N ILE A 517 -26.16 9.96 -2.23
CA ILE A 517 -26.40 10.64 -0.95
C ILE A 517 -27.44 9.88 -0.11
N GLY A 518 -28.50 9.38 -0.75
CA GLY A 518 -29.58 8.65 -0.08
C GLY A 518 -29.17 7.28 0.45
N GLU A 519 -28.23 6.60 -0.22
CA GLU A 519 -27.70 5.29 0.19
C GLU A 519 -26.68 5.42 1.33
N LEU A 520 -25.73 6.35 1.19
CA LEU A 520 -24.72 6.64 2.21
C LEU A 520 -25.33 7.29 3.45
N GLY A 521 -26.29 8.19 3.27
CA GLY A 521 -26.94 8.94 4.34
C GLY A 521 -26.16 10.18 4.82
N ILE A 522 -25.15 10.60 4.07
CA ILE A 522 -24.35 11.82 4.25
C ILE A 522 -24.61 12.71 3.03
N SER A 523 -24.72 14.02 3.22
CA SER A 523 -25.12 14.98 2.16
C SER A 523 -24.01 15.34 1.17
N THR A 524 -23.29 14.30 0.77
CA THR A 524 -22.05 14.14 -0.01
C THR A 524 -22.00 14.49 -1.50
N ILE A 525 -20.96 15.06 -2.10
CA ILE A 525 -20.48 14.50 -3.40
C ILE A 525 -19.30 13.56 -3.17
N GLY A 526 -18.30 13.97 -2.40
CA GLY A 526 -17.21 13.10 -1.99
C GLY A 526 -16.82 13.34 -0.53
N ILE A 527 -16.43 12.26 0.14
CA ILE A 527 -15.92 12.35 1.51
C ILE A 527 -14.85 11.29 1.75
N ALA A 528 -13.75 11.72 2.35
CA ALA A 528 -12.69 10.90 2.91
C ALA A 528 -12.96 10.57 4.39
N GLN A 529 -12.47 9.42 4.85
CA GLN A 529 -12.54 9.00 6.25
C GLN A 529 -11.81 9.96 7.20
N SER A 530 -10.67 10.50 6.78
CA SER A 530 -9.79 11.32 7.61
C SER A 530 -8.88 12.19 6.74
N ILE A 531 -8.17 13.13 7.36
CA ILE A 531 -7.00 13.80 6.75
C ILE A 531 -5.75 13.23 7.44
N ASP A 532 -4.94 12.48 6.70
CA ASP A 532 -3.81 11.74 7.25
C ASP A 532 -2.47 12.33 6.85
N VAL A 533 -2.15 13.49 7.44
CA VAL A 533 -0.88 14.19 7.22
C VAL A 533 0.29 13.25 7.56
N GLY A 534 1.00 12.77 6.55
CA GLY A 534 2.10 11.81 6.68
C GLY A 534 1.76 10.34 6.41
N ASN A 535 0.52 10.05 5.98
CA ASN A 535 0.03 8.71 5.60
C ASN A 535 0.30 7.65 6.68
N PHE A 536 -0.05 7.93 7.94
CA PHE A 536 0.18 7.02 9.08
C PHE A 536 -0.79 5.82 9.14
N GLU A 537 -1.98 5.93 8.57
CA GLU A 537 -2.95 4.86 8.33
C GLU A 537 -3.00 4.57 6.83
N THR A 538 -2.23 3.59 6.39
CA THR A 538 -2.08 3.28 4.96
C THR A 538 -3.28 2.52 4.35
N SER A 539 -4.40 2.43 5.08
CA SER A 539 -5.59 1.64 4.73
C SER A 539 -6.89 2.36 5.09
N GLU A 540 -7.26 3.34 4.26
CA GLU A 540 -8.45 4.16 4.46
C GLU A 540 -9.50 4.01 3.35
N SER A 541 -10.66 4.65 3.51
CA SER A 541 -11.76 4.60 2.55
C SER A 541 -12.34 5.98 2.27
N ALA A 542 -12.59 6.27 0.99
CA ALA A 542 -13.37 7.43 0.49
C ALA A 542 -14.55 6.96 -0.34
N VAL A 543 -15.42 7.92 -0.66
CA VAL A 543 -16.49 7.73 -1.63
C VAL A 543 -16.58 8.93 -2.58
N THR A 544 -16.88 8.66 -3.85
CA THR A 544 -17.31 9.64 -4.85
C THR A 544 -18.71 9.28 -5.32
N LEU A 545 -19.72 10.00 -4.85
CA LEU A 545 -21.14 9.75 -5.10
C LEU A 545 -21.59 10.34 -6.42
N LEU A 546 -22.37 9.56 -7.17
CA LEU A 546 -22.64 9.88 -8.58
C LEU A 546 -24.05 10.42 -8.84
N ASP A 547 -24.94 10.45 -7.85
CA ASP A 547 -26.34 10.82 -8.05
C ASP A 547 -26.54 12.27 -8.49
N LEU A 548 -25.75 13.20 -7.94
CA LEU A 548 -25.79 14.60 -8.38
C LEU A 548 -25.01 14.83 -9.67
N LEU A 549 -23.83 14.20 -9.82
CA LEU A 549 -22.98 14.33 -11.01
C LEU A 549 -23.65 13.77 -12.29
N SER A 550 -24.47 12.73 -12.14
CA SER A 550 -25.27 12.11 -13.22
C SER A 550 -26.70 12.67 -13.33
N ALA A 551 -27.06 13.67 -12.53
CA ALA A 551 -28.39 14.28 -12.56
C ALA A 551 -28.66 15.01 -13.90
N PRO A 552 -29.92 15.39 -14.20
CA PRO A 552 -30.21 16.22 -15.36
C PRO A 552 -29.50 17.58 -15.30
N ALA A 553 -29.16 18.13 -16.46
CA ALA A 553 -28.47 19.43 -16.66
C ALA A 553 -29.06 20.66 -15.91
N SER A 554 -30.28 20.56 -15.37
CA SER A 554 -30.87 21.59 -14.52
C SER A 554 -30.33 21.58 -13.08
N ASN A 555 -29.63 20.52 -12.68
CA ASN A 555 -28.97 20.42 -11.39
C ASN A 555 -27.61 21.13 -11.48
N PRO A 556 -27.30 22.08 -10.58
CA PRO A 556 -26.04 22.83 -10.58
C PRO A 556 -24.80 21.98 -10.27
N ASN A 557 -24.97 20.76 -9.78
CA ASN A 557 -23.87 19.83 -9.52
C ASN A 557 -23.76 18.73 -10.59
N SER A 558 -24.52 18.84 -11.69
CA SER A 558 -24.52 17.79 -12.73
C SER A 558 -23.50 18.11 -13.82
N LEU A 559 -22.73 17.12 -14.23
CA LEU A 559 -21.82 17.24 -15.38
C LEU A 559 -22.59 17.52 -16.69
N ASN A 560 -23.84 17.07 -16.80
CA ASN A 560 -24.68 17.31 -17.98
C ASN A 560 -25.02 18.80 -18.24
N GLN A 561 -24.68 19.71 -17.32
CA GLN A 561 -24.96 21.14 -17.49
C GLN A 561 -23.95 21.82 -18.45
N TYR A 562 -22.78 21.24 -18.63
CA TYR A 562 -21.69 21.83 -19.41
C TYR A 562 -21.82 21.45 -20.89
N PRO A 563 -21.85 22.44 -21.81
CA PRO A 563 -21.71 22.18 -23.23
C PRO A 563 -20.33 21.58 -23.54
N LEU A 564 -20.27 20.70 -24.55
CA LEU A 564 -19.03 20.08 -25.01
C LEU A 564 -18.50 20.77 -26.27
N GLY A 565 -17.19 21.03 -26.30
CA GLY A 565 -16.44 21.58 -27.41
C GLY A 565 -16.37 20.64 -28.62
N GLY A 566 -15.85 21.16 -29.74
CA GLY A 566 -15.75 20.43 -31.01
C GLY A 566 -14.65 19.35 -31.01
N GLY A 567 -14.76 18.36 -30.13
CA GLY A 567 -13.76 17.30 -29.97
C GLY A 567 -13.96 16.47 -28.71
N ALA A 568 -14.52 17.06 -27.65
CA ALA A 568 -14.79 16.39 -26.39
C ALA A 568 -16.13 15.63 -26.39
N SER A 569 -16.16 14.54 -25.65
CA SER A 569 -17.30 13.69 -25.38
C SER A 569 -17.75 13.82 -23.92
N ILE A 570 -18.94 13.30 -23.61
CA ILE A 570 -19.40 13.24 -22.22
C ILE A 570 -18.52 12.32 -21.37
N ILE A 571 -17.87 11.32 -22.00
CA ILE A 571 -16.95 10.41 -21.32
C ILE A 571 -15.69 11.17 -20.89
N ASP A 572 -15.16 12.05 -21.74
CA ASP A 572 -14.00 12.89 -21.39
C ASP A 572 -14.33 13.83 -20.21
N LEU A 573 -15.53 14.42 -20.20
CA LEU A 573 -16.01 15.24 -19.08
C LEU A 573 -16.25 14.44 -17.80
N ILE A 574 -16.72 13.20 -17.90
CA ILE A 574 -16.84 12.29 -16.74
C ILE A 574 -15.45 11.92 -16.22
N GLY A 575 -14.50 11.65 -17.11
CA GLY A 575 -13.11 11.36 -16.76
C GLY A 575 -12.53 12.44 -15.86
N VAL A 576 -12.51 13.69 -16.32
CA VAL A 576 -12.00 14.83 -15.53
C VAL A 576 -12.88 15.12 -14.31
N GLY A 577 -14.20 15.22 -14.47
CA GLY A 577 -15.07 15.64 -13.38
C GLY A 577 -15.18 14.63 -12.23
N VAL A 578 -15.27 13.34 -12.54
CA VAL A 578 -15.29 12.27 -11.51
C VAL A 578 -13.87 11.92 -11.08
N GLY A 579 -12.90 11.95 -11.99
CA GLY A 579 -11.49 11.68 -11.71
C GLY A 579 -10.90 12.69 -10.72
N ASN A 580 -11.02 13.99 -10.99
CA ASN A 580 -10.49 15.04 -10.09
C ASN A 580 -11.13 15.00 -8.70
N ILE A 581 -12.45 14.74 -8.61
CA ILE A 581 -13.11 14.55 -7.30
C ILE A 581 -12.57 13.29 -6.61
N THR A 582 -12.35 12.21 -7.35
CA THR A 582 -11.78 10.96 -6.79
C THR A 582 -10.34 11.16 -6.31
N ALA A 583 -9.53 11.95 -7.04
CA ALA A 583 -8.19 12.36 -6.63
C ALA A 583 -8.22 13.27 -5.41
N HIS A 584 -9.15 14.23 -5.34
CA HIS A 584 -9.39 15.10 -4.18
C HIS A 584 -9.66 14.28 -2.91
N GLU A 585 -10.60 13.33 -2.98
CA GLU A 585 -10.89 12.49 -1.81
C GLU A 585 -9.70 11.59 -1.41
N ALA A 586 -8.88 11.17 -2.38
CA ALA A 586 -7.66 10.43 -2.10
C ALA A 586 -6.56 11.32 -1.50
N GLY A 587 -6.46 12.60 -1.92
CA GLY A 587 -5.51 13.58 -1.40
C GLY A 587 -5.63 13.76 0.12
N HIS A 588 -6.84 13.72 0.67
CA HIS A 588 -7.05 13.71 2.12
C HIS A 588 -6.38 12.52 2.83
N PHE A 589 -6.41 11.30 2.27
CA PHE A 589 -5.69 10.14 2.84
C PHE A 589 -4.18 10.30 2.79
N PHE A 590 -3.69 11.15 1.90
CA PHE A 590 -2.26 11.36 1.69
C PHE A 590 -1.76 12.65 2.34
N GLY A 591 -2.66 13.40 2.97
CA GLY A 591 -2.33 14.43 3.95
C GLY A 591 -2.85 15.82 3.65
N ASP A 592 -3.52 16.03 2.53
CA ASP A 592 -3.91 17.38 2.11
C ASP A 592 -5.15 17.90 2.85
N TRP A 593 -5.11 19.18 3.19
CA TRP A 593 -6.25 19.99 3.62
C TRP A 593 -6.91 20.67 2.41
N HIS A 594 -8.01 21.36 2.66
CA HIS A 594 -8.66 22.12 1.61
C HIS A 594 -7.95 23.45 1.32
N THR A 595 -7.95 23.81 0.04
CA THR A 595 -7.50 25.10 -0.49
C THR A 595 -8.66 25.96 -1.03
N ASP A 596 -8.41 27.26 -1.23
CA ASP A 596 -9.45 28.25 -1.46
C ASP A 596 -9.99 28.32 -2.89
N GLN A 597 -11.08 27.59 -3.12
CA GLN A 597 -11.86 27.57 -4.39
C GLN A 597 -12.32 28.94 -4.95
N PHE A 598 -12.18 30.04 -4.21
CA PHE A 598 -12.60 31.39 -4.63
C PHE A 598 -11.46 32.26 -5.13
N ASN A 599 -10.22 31.79 -5.06
CA ASN A 599 -9.08 32.49 -5.61
C ASN A 599 -8.87 32.10 -7.10
N ALA A 600 -7.78 32.58 -7.72
CA ALA A 600 -7.54 32.38 -9.16
C ALA A 600 -6.67 31.15 -9.48
N THR A 601 -6.12 30.51 -8.46
CA THR A 601 -5.34 29.28 -8.55
C THR A 601 -6.33 28.12 -8.50
N ALA A 602 -6.31 27.26 -9.52
CA ALA A 602 -7.08 26.02 -9.47
C ALA A 602 -6.19 24.95 -8.83
N ASN A 603 -6.72 24.24 -7.84
CA ASN A 603 -6.04 23.13 -7.18
C ASN A 603 -7.01 21.95 -7.06
N ILE A 604 -6.52 20.71 -7.17
CA ILE A 604 -7.34 19.52 -6.91
C ILE A 604 -7.99 19.60 -5.53
N MET A 605 -7.30 20.14 -4.53
CA MET A 605 -7.75 20.22 -3.14
C MET A 605 -8.65 21.43 -2.82
N ASP A 606 -9.07 22.18 -3.84
CA ASP A 606 -10.02 23.26 -3.62
C ASP A 606 -11.33 22.74 -3.04
N GLN A 607 -11.77 23.34 -1.92
CA GLN A 607 -13.01 22.90 -1.24
C GLN A 607 -14.19 22.80 -2.22
N GLY A 608 -15.02 21.77 -2.04
CA GLY A 608 -16.17 21.52 -2.90
C GLY A 608 -17.18 22.67 -3.00
N GLY A 609 -17.93 22.70 -4.11
CA GLY A 609 -19.01 23.68 -4.34
C GLY A 609 -18.83 24.53 -5.61
N ASN A 610 -17.64 24.54 -6.20
CA ASN A 610 -17.30 25.21 -7.46
C ASN A 610 -16.88 24.18 -8.52
N LEU A 611 -17.86 23.39 -8.97
CA LEU A 611 -17.63 22.33 -9.97
C LEU A 611 -16.92 22.79 -11.27
N PRO A 612 -17.14 24.02 -11.81
CA PRO A 612 -16.33 24.53 -12.91
C PRO A 612 -14.84 24.62 -12.60
N ASN A 613 -14.47 24.98 -11.37
CA ASN A 613 -13.08 25.06 -10.94
C ASN A 613 -12.46 23.67 -10.81
N THR A 614 -13.16 22.71 -10.19
CA THR A 614 -12.72 21.31 -10.08
C THR A 614 -12.47 20.66 -11.45
N ILE A 615 -13.26 21.02 -12.47
CA ILE A 615 -13.12 20.50 -13.84
C ILE A 615 -12.10 21.33 -14.66
N GLY A 616 -11.75 22.53 -14.21
CA GLY A 616 -10.89 23.44 -14.96
C GLY A 616 -11.58 24.13 -16.14
N ILE A 617 -12.90 24.34 -16.10
CA ILE A 617 -13.65 24.94 -17.20
C ILE A 617 -13.26 26.40 -17.41
N GLY A 618 -12.84 26.72 -18.63
CA GLY A 618 -12.43 28.05 -19.04
C GLY A 618 -13.56 29.10 -19.06
N PRO A 619 -13.22 30.39 -19.26
CA PRO A 619 -14.19 31.49 -19.24
C PRO A 619 -15.36 31.38 -20.24
N ASP A 620 -15.23 30.57 -21.30
CA ASP A 620 -16.32 30.38 -22.27
C ASP A 620 -17.42 29.41 -21.77
N GLY A 621 -17.16 28.68 -20.68
CA GLY A 621 -18.09 27.77 -20.03
C GLY A 621 -18.36 26.47 -20.81
N ILE A 622 -17.48 26.09 -21.75
CA ILE A 622 -17.61 24.93 -22.62
C ILE A 622 -16.42 24.00 -22.37
N PHE A 623 -16.68 22.76 -21.96
CA PHE A 623 -15.61 21.80 -21.74
C PHE A 623 -15.01 21.27 -23.05
N GLY A 624 -13.69 21.11 -23.10
CA GLY A 624 -12.91 20.65 -24.24
C GLY A 624 -12.47 21.77 -25.19
N THR A 625 -12.34 23.00 -24.69
CA THR A 625 -11.81 24.16 -25.44
C THR A 625 -10.40 24.53 -24.95
N PRO A 626 -9.60 25.25 -25.77
CA PRO A 626 -8.21 25.56 -25.40
C PRO A 626 -8.01 26.51 -24.21
N ASP A 627 -9.09 27.06 -23.65
CA ASP A 627 -9.08 27.91 -22.46
C ASP A 627 -9.42 27.16 -21.17
N ASP A 628 -9.75 25.87 -21.26
CA ASP A 628 -9.79 24.98 -20.11
C ASP A 628 -8.39 24.80 -19.52
N VAL A 629 -8.32 24.65 -18.21
CA VAL A 629 -7.10 24.53 -17.41
C VAL A 629 -7.00 23.11 -16.88
N ASP A 630 -5.79 22.57 -16.89
CA ASP A 630 -5.47 21.33 -16.18
C ASP A 630 -5.41 21.61 -14.69
N VAL A 631 -6.14 20.85 -13.88
CA VAL A 631 -6.25 21.10 -12.45
C VAL A 631 -5.47 20.02 -11.73
N ASP A 632 -4.35 20.44 -11.15
CA ASP A 632 -3.37 19.56 -10.52
C ASP A 632 -3.22 19.85 -9.02
N PHE A 633 -2.50 18.99 -8.30
CA PHE A 633 -1.97 19.33 -6.98
C PHE A 633 -0.88 20.41 -7.09
N GLY A 634 -0.71 21.23 -6.05
CA GLY A 634 0.24 22.34 -6.06
C GLY A 634 0.06 23.31 -4.91
N ASP A 635 0.72 24.47 -5.01
CA ASP A 635 0.61 25.54 -4.02
C ASP A 635 -0.74 26.25 -4.12
N ASP A 636 -1.51 26.30 -3.03
CA ASP A 636 -2.62 27.23 -2.91
C ASP A 636 -2.89 27.69 -1.46
N THR A 637 -3.72 28.72 -1.28
CA THR A 637 -4.04 29.27 0.04
C THR A 637 -5.01 28.36 0.77
N PHE A 638 -4.74 28.05 2.05
CA PHE A 638 -5.69 27.34 2.91
C PHE A 638 -7.06 28.04 2.90
N VAL A 639 -8.14 27.26 2.98
CA VAL A 639 -9.49 27.84 3.09
C VAL A 639 -9.63 28.66 4.38
N PRO A 640 -9.87 29.98 4.30
CA PRO A 640 -9.89 30.84 5.50
C PRO A 640 -11.02 30.50 6.48
N ASN A 641 -12.12 29.94 5.98
CA ASN A 641 -13.29 29.60 6.79
C ASN A 641 -13.12 28.30 7.61
N GLU A 642 -12.08 27.52 7.33
CA GLU A 642 -11.80 26.27 8.04
C GLU A 642 -10.91 26.49 9.26
N GLY A 643 -10.43 27.72 9.52
CA GLY A 643 -9.67 28.08 10.72
C GLY A 643 -8.15 27.93 10.58
N PHE A 644 -7.67 27.76 9.35
CA PHE A 644 -6.26 27.79 8.97
C PHE A 644 -5.96 28.99 8.07
N VAL A 645 -4.70 29.41 8.08
CA VAL A 645 -4.18 30.51 7.25
C VAL A 645 -2.79 30.14 6.72
N GLY A 646 -2.37 30.74 5.61
CA GLY A 646 -1.09 30.47 4.97
C GLY A 646 -1.27 29.81 3.61
N THR A 647 -0.25 29.08 3.16
CA THR A 647 -0.22 28.41 1.86
C THR A 647 0.10 26.94 2.09
N GLU A 648 -0.71 26.07 1.48
CA GLU A 648 -0.50 24.63 1.45
C GLU A 648 0.15 24.24 0.13
N ASP A 649 1.17 23.40 0.19
CA ASP A 649 1.79 22.77 -0.97
C ASP A 649 1.26 21.33 -1.08
N THR A 650 0.09 21.17 -1.70
CA THR A 650 -0.62 19.88 -1.75
C THR A 650 0.16 18.84 -2.55
N LEU A 651 0.95 19.29 -3.53
CA LEU A 651 1.83 18.43 -4.32
C LEU A 651 2.90 17.78 -3.45
N ASN A 652 3.65 18.56 -2.67
CA ASN A 652 4.75 18.02 -1.88
C ASN A 652 4.31 17.35 -0.58
N VAL A 653 3.14 17.71 -0.03
CA VAL A 653 2.51 16.93 1.05
C VAL A 653 2.30 15.48 0.60
N ILE A 654 1.71 15.26 -0.58
CA ILE A 654 1.55 13.91 -1.16
C ILE A 654 2.90 13.30 -1.52
N ALA A 655 3.80 14.05 -2.19
CA ALA A 655 5.07 13.51 -2.69
C ALA A 655 5.92 12.87 -1.58
N PHE A 656 5.99 13.50 -0.40
CA PHE A 656 6.69 12.97 0.76
C PHE A 656 5.81 12.06 1.63
N GLY A 657 4.49 12.28 1.69
CA GLY A 657 3.56 11.37 2.37
C GLY A 657 3.55 9.96 1.76
N LEU A 658 3.79 9.88 0.45
CA LEU A 658 3.86 8.64 -0.33
C LEU A 658 5.30 8.23 -0.69
N SER A 659 6.27 8.58 0.14
CA SER A 659 7.61 7.99 0.06
C SER A 659 7.53 6.46 0.09
N THR A 660 8.13 5.81 -0.92
CA THR A 660 8.30 4.36 -0.90
C THR A 660 9.21 3.94 0.24
N SER A 661 9.16 2.66 0.61
CA SER A 661 10.06 2.05 1.58
C SER A 661 11.52 2.50 1.49
N LEU A 662 12.06 3.05 2.59
CA LEU A 662 13.49 3.28 2.79
C LEU A 662 14.18 2.05 3.40
N GLU A 663 13.42 1.04 3.88
CA GLU A 663 13.97 -0.13 4.57
C GLU A 663 14.75 -1.05 3.61
N GLY A 664 15.99 -0.64 3.35
CA GLY A 664 16.87 -1.15 2.32
C GLY A 664 18.07 -0.23 2.07
N LEU A 665 17.99 1.06 2.42
CA LEU A 665 19.08 2.03 2.24
C LEU A 665 19.21 2.95 3.46
N ASN A 666 20.10 2.59 4.40
CA ASN A 666 21.14 3.48 4.94
C ASN A 666 22.04 2.79 5.98
N ASN A 667 22.79 1.80 5.52
CA ASN A 667 24.26 1.78 5.63
C ASN A 667 24.75 0.46 5.05
N ALA A 668 25.67 0.52 4.11
CA ALA A 668 26.47 -0.64 3.80
C ALA A 668 27.10 -1.13 5.11
N LEU A 669 26.78 -2.35 5.54
CA LEU A 669 27.39 -2.95 6.70
C LEU A 669 28.77 -3.42 6.28
N ILE A 670 29.80 -2.86 6.90
CA ILE A 670 31.18 -3.20 6.64
C ILE A 670 31.71 -3.89 7.89
N ILE A 671 32.38 -5.01 7.69
CA ILE A 671 33.17 -5.66 8.73
C ILE A 671 34.60 -5.76 8.22
N ASP A 672 35.48 -5.02 8.87
CA ASP A 672 36.93 -5.05 8.67
C ASP A 672 37.61 -6.19 9.46
N ASP A 673 38.86 -6.54 9.12
CA ASP A 673 39.60 -7.65 9.75
C ASP A 673 40.06 -7.36 11.21
N GLY A 674 39.81 -6.15 11.70
CA GLY A 674 39.93 -5.73 13.10
C GLY A 674 38.63 -5.75 13.93
N GLU A 675 37.46 -5.92 13.30
CA GLU A 675 36.16 -5.59 13.91
C GLU A 675 35.38 -6.79 14.48
N PRO A 676 34.42 -6.54 15.39
CA PRO A 676 33.44 -7.54 15.80
C PRO A 676 32.68 -8.08 14.58
N GLY A 677 32.66 -9.41 14.43
CA GLY A 677 32.05 -10.09 13.28
C GLY A 677 33.07 -10.73 12.33
N PHE A 678 34.33 -10.28 12.36
CA PHE A 678 35.45 -10.98 11.72
C PHE A 678 36.06 -12.04 12.65
N ALA A 679 36.41 -13.20 12.09
CA ALA A 679 37.12 -14.25 12.80
C ALA A 679 38.01 -15.11 11.89
N ILE A 680 39.14 -15.55 12.43
CA ILE A 680 39.90 -16.65 11.84
C ILE A 680 39.25 -17.96 12.28
N GLU A 681 38.46 -18.55 11.38
CA GLU A 681 37.76 -19.82 11.63
C GLU A 681 38.74 -21.00 11.73
N SER A 682 39.79 -21.02 10.90
CA SER A 682 40.82 -22.06 10.98
C SER A 682 42.19 -21.63 10.43
N GLY A 683 43.24 -22.31 10.91
CA GLY A 683 44.61 -22.12 10.45
C GLY A 683 45.30 -20.87 11.00
N THR A 684 46.56 -20.65 10.60
CA THR A 684 47.35 -19.49 11.02
C THR A 684 47.48 -18.48 9.87
N TRP A 685 46.98 -17.28 10.13
CA TRP A 685 47.07 -16.10 9.26
C TRP A 685 48.09 -15.11 9.83
N GLY A 686 48.87 -14.47 8.95
CA GLY A 686 49.78 -13.39 9.32
C GLY A 686 49.08 -12.03 9.24
N THR A 687 49.56 -11.04 9.99
CA THR A 687 49.04 -9.66 9.97
C THR A 687 49.84 -8.80 8.98
N GLY A 688 49.18 -7.93 8.23
CA GLY A 688 49.79 -6.84 7.46
C GLY A 688 49.28 -5.47 7.91
N ASN A 689 49.76 -4.41 7.24
CA ASN A 689 49.52 -3.02 7.60
C ASN A 689 49.11 -2.18 6.37
N THR A 690 48.25 -2.77 5.53
CA THR A 690 47.81 -2.22 4.24
C THR A 690 46.42 -2.75 3.95
N GLY A 691 45.46 -1.94 3.52
CA GLY A 691 44.08 -2.40 3.34
C GLY A 691 43.10 -1.32 3.77
N ALA A 692 41.83 -1.69 3.93
CA ALA A 692 40.87 -0.86 4.64
C ALA A 692 41.36 -0.61 6.08
N GLU A 693 41.12 0.58 6.61
CA GLU A 693 41.54 1.04 7.96
C GLU A 693 43.04 0.91 8.35
N GLY A 694 43.89 0.37 7.46
CA GLY A 694 45.33 0.28 7.64
C GLY A 694 45.86 -1.07 8.15
N ASP A 695 45.05 -2.12 8.26
CA ASP A 695 45.50 -3.50 8.51
C ASP A 695 44.93 -4.54 7.54
N ASN A 696 45.37 -5.81 7.69
CA ASN A 696 44.85 -6.98 6.95
C ASN A 696 45.32 -8.31 7.55
N ARG A 697 44.72 -9.43 7.12
CA ARG A 697 45.20 -10.81 7.35
C ARG A 697 45.61 -11.49 6.05
N ASN A 698 46.74 -12.19 6.08
CA ASN A 698 47.31 -12.90 4.93
C ASN A 698 47.57 -14.37 5.22
N ALA A 699 47.17 -15.26 4.31
CA ALA A 699 47.49 -16.68 4.39
C ALA A 699 48.42 -17.11 3.25
N SER A 700 49.57 -17.69 3.63
CA SER A 700 50.42 -18.48 2.75
C SER A 700 50.01 -19.95 2.80
N THR A 701 50.46 -20.74 1.81
CA THR A 701 50.26 -22.22 1.64
C THR A 701 48.92 -22.63 1.02
N PHE A 702 48.99 -23.52 0.02
CA PHE A 702 47.88 -24.11 -0.73
C PHE A 702 47.21 -25.23 0.09
N GLY A 703 45.88 -25.38 0.02
CA GLY A 703 45.19 -26.60 0.48
C GLY A 703 43.92 -26.44 1.31
N GLY A 704 43.33 -25.24 1.40
CA GLY A 704 41.99 -25.02 1.97
C GLY A 704 41.85 -25.20 3.49
N ASN A 705 42.95 -25.32 4.22
CA ASN A 705 42.97 -25.54 5.67
C ASN A 705 43.08 -24.24 6.50
N LYS A 706 43.07 -23.07 5.85
CA LYS A 706 43.08 -21.76 6.50
C LYS A 706 41.87 -20.98 5.99
N VAL A 707 41.00 -20.57 6.91
CA VAL A 707 39.73 -19.91 6.60
C VAL A 707 39.56 -18.67 7.47
N ALA A 708 39.27 -17.55 6.83
CA ALA A 708 38.79 -16.32 7.46
C ALA A 708 37.27 -16.20 7.24
N ARG A 709 36.55 -15.61 8.19
CA ARG A 709 35.09 -15.55 8.20
C ARG A 709 34.62 -14.16 8.63
N TRP A 710 33.64 -13.63 7.92
CA TRP A 710 32.82 -12.48 8.31
C TRP A 710 31.41 -12.98 8.60
N THR A 711 30.78 -12.50 9.66
CA THR A 711 29.42 -12.89 10.06
C THR A 711 28.62 -11.63 10.34
N PHE A 712 27.62 -11.40 9.51
CA PHE A 712 26.60 -10.37 9.66
C PHE A 712 25.37 -11.03 10.28
N THR A 713 24.77 -10.41 11.30
CA THR A 713 23.57 -10.88 12.01
C THR A 713 22.53 -9.78 12.05
N ASP A 714 21.33 -10.12 12.51
CA ASP A 714 20.22 -9.18 12.65
C ASP A 714 19.87 -8.49 11.30
N LEU A 715 20.02 -9.25 10.21
CA LEU A 715 19.72 -8.81 8.86
C LEU A 715 18.23 -8.99 8.56
N THR A 716 17.64 -8.02 7.87
CA THR A 716 16.30 -8.19 7.30
C THR A 716 16.40 -9.12 6.08
N PRO A 717 15.59 -10.19 5.97
CA PRO A 717 15.50 -11.00 4.75
C PRO A 717 15.33 -10.11 3.51
N GLY A 718 15.99 -10.43 2.40
CA GLY A 718 16.00 -9.57 1.21
C GLY A 718 17.15 -9.90 0.27
N GLN A 719 17.27 -9.13 -0.80
CA GLN A 719 18.38 -9.20 -1.72
C GLN A 719 19.53 -8.31 -1.24
N TYR A 720 20.75 -8.84 -1.27
CA TYR A 720 21.97 -8.17 -0.80
C TYR A 720 23.04 -8.12 -1.90
N ARG A 721 23.63 -6.94 -2.11
CA ARG A 721 24.92 -6.82 -2.79
C ARG A 721 26.04 -7.15 -1.80
N VAL A 722 26.89 -8.11 -2.14
CA VAL A 722 28.01 -8.55 -1.29
C VAL A 722 29.33 -8.28 -2.00
N SER A 723 30.22 -7.51 -1.37
CA SER A 723 31.49 -7.07 -1.95
C SER A 723 32.65 -7.27 -0.98
N ALA A 724 33.87 -7.40 -1.50
CA ALA A 724 35.09 -7.43 -0.70
C ALA A 724 36.15 -6.49 -1.26
N THR A 725 37.08 -6.07 -0.40
CA THR A 725 38.24 -5.26 -0.78
C THR A 725 39.55 -5.96 -0.46
N TRP A 726 40.64 -5.54 -1.11
CA TRP A 726 42.00 -5.98 -0.83
C TRP A 726 43.04 -5.07 -1.49
N LYS A 727 44.30 -5.19 -1.05
CA LYS A 727 45.44 -4.56 -1.72
C LYS A 727 46.06 -5.48 -2.77
N GLU A 728 46.10 -5.00 -4.01
CA GLU A 728 46.65 -5.71 -5.17
C GLU A 728 48.14 -6.02 -5.02
N HIS A 729 48.55 -7.24 -5.39
CA HIS A 729 49.98 -7.60 -5.42
C HIS A 729 50.29 -8.80 -6.34
N PRO A 730 51.42 -8.80 -7.08
CA PRO A 730 51.77 -9.87 -8.04
C PRO A 730 51.97 -11.30 -7.48
N VAL A 731 51.90 -11.49 -6.17
CA VAL A 731 52.07 -12.81 -5.51
C VAL A 731 50.76 -13.37 -4.95
N ARG A 732 49.67 -12.62 -5.12
CA ARG A 732 48.33 -13.01 -4.70
C ARG A 732 47.76 -14.07 -5.64
N ALA A 733 46.75 -14.79 -5.17
CA ALA A 733 46.03 -15.76 -5.96
C ALA A 733 45.23 -15.08 -7.08
N THR A 734 45.08 -15.77 -8.22
CA THR A 734 44.16 -15.34 -9.28
C THR A 734 42.76 -15.95 -9.14
N ASP A 735 42.57 -16.82 -8.15
CA ASP A 735 41.40 -17.66 -7.90
C ASP A 735 41.13 -17.78 -6.37
N ALA A 736 41.13 -16.64 -5.66
CA ALA A 736 40.86 -16.63 -4.22
C ALA A 736 39.37 -16.94 -3.95
N PRO A 737 39.03 -18.05 -3.26
CA PRO A 737 37.64 -18.50 -3.13
C PRO A 737 36.92 -17.86 -1.93
N TYR A 738 35.85 -17.11 -2.22
CA TYR A 738 34.88 -16.60 -1.24
C TYR A 738 33.61 -17.44 -1.28
N THR A 739 33.25 -18.10 -0.18
CA THR A 739 32.01 -18.89 -0.05
C THR A 739 30.98 -18.14 0.79
N LEU A 740 29.77 -17.99 0.26
CA LEU A 740 28.65 -17.29 0.91
C LEU A 740 27.65 -18.29 1.51
N PHE A 741 27.10 -17.96 2.67
CA PHE A 741 26.07 -18.75 3.36
C PHE A 741 24.94 -17.87 3.89
N ASP A 742 23.71 -18.34 3.74
CA ASP A 742 22.51 -17.84 4.40
C ASP A 742 22.27 -18.68 5.66
N GLY A 743 22.55 -18.12 6.83
CA GLY A 743 22.64 -18.84 8.10
C GLY A 743 23.66 -19.99 8.03
N VAL A 744 23.17 -21.22 7.87
CA VAL A 744 23.99 -22.44 7.69
C VAL A 744 23.94 -23.01 6.27
N ALA A 745 23.04 -22.52 5.41
CA ALA A 745 22.87 -22.98 4.04
C ALA A 745 23.92 -22.31 3.14
N GLN A 746 24.68 -23.11 2.37
CA GLN A 746 25.66 -22.57 1.44
C GLN A 746 24.97 -22.06 0.18
N ILE A 747 25.17 -20.78 -0.16
CA ILE A 747 24.63 -20.15 -1.37
C ILE A 747 25.53 -20.47 -2.57
N GLY A 748 26.84 -20.26 -2.43
CA GLY A 748 27.79 -20.48 -3.53
C GLY A 748 29.22 -20.11 -3.18
N THR A 749 30.14 -20.33 -4.13
CA THR A 749 31.55 -19.90 -4.04
C THR A 749 31.92 -19.08 -5.26
N VAL A 750 32.61 -17.95 -5.04
CA VAL A 750 33.11 -17.06 -6.08
C VAL A 750 34.63 -16.94 -5.97
N ASP A 751 35.32 -17.22 -7.07
CA ASP A 751 36.78 -17.11 -7.18
C ASP A 751 37.17 -15.73 -7.71
N VAL A 752 37.96 -14.96 -6.95
CA VAL A 752 38.39 -13.60 -7.34
C VAL A 752 39.90 -13.49 -7.58
N ASN A 753 40.29 -12.63 -8.52
CA ASN A 753 41.70 -12.38 -8.83
C ASN A 753 42.28 -11.24 -7.97
N GLN A 754 42.95 -11.60 -6.88
CA GLN A 754 43.57 -10.62 -5.98
C GLN A 754 44.91 -10.04 -6.48
N GLN A 755 45.39 -10.41 -7.68
CA GLN A 755 46.55 -9.74 -8.29
C GLN A 755 46.20 -8.37 -8.86
N LEU A 756 44.92 -8.15 -9.16
CA LEU A 756 44.39 -6.88 -9.64
C LEU A 756 43.76 -6.11 -8.47
N ALA A 757 43.70 -4.79 -8.60
CA ALA A 757 42.92 -3.98 -7.68
C ALA A 757 41.44 -4.35 -7.82
N PRO A 758 40.65 -4.30 -6.73
CA PRO A 758 39.20 -4.40 -6.82
C PRO A 758 38.67 -3.46 -7.91
N SER A 759 37.80 -3.97 -8.77
CA SER A 759 37.29 -3.25 -9.95
C SER A 759 35.77 -3.36 -10.09
N GLY A 760 35.06 -3.56 -8.98
CA GLY A 760 33.60 -3.48 -8.92
C GLY A 760 33.08 -2.08 -9.24
N SER A 761 31.77 -1.89 -9.17
CA SER A 761 31.07 -0.65 -9.54
C SER A 761 31.87 0.61 -9.16
N PRO A 762 32.21 1.48 -10.13
CA PRO A 762 33.16 2.60 -9.94
C PRO A 762 32.71 3.66 -8.92
N GLU A 763 31.53 3.51 -8.36
CA GLU A 763 30.88 4.42 -7.40
C GLU A 763 31.10 3.97 -5.93
N LEU A 764 31.50 2.70 -5.69
CA LEU A 764 31.69 2.17 -4.34
C LEU A 764 33.10 2.49 -3.81
N THR A 765 33.20 3.53 -2.97
CA THR A 765 34.47 3.99 -2.36
C THR A 765 34.44 4.11 -0.83
N ASP A 766 33.59 3.32 -0.17
CA ASP A 766 33.52 3.27 1.29
C ASP A 766 34.90 2.98 1.90
N LEU A 767 35.20 3.62 3.04
CA LEU A 767 36.53 3.61 3.69
C LEU A 767 37.68 4.12 2.79
N GLY A 768 37.37 4.81 1.68
CA GLY A 768 38.36 5.36 0.74
C GLY A 768 39.11 4.29 -0.07
N VAL A 769 38.57 3.06 -0.15
CA VAL A 769 39.13 1.93 -0.88
C VAL A 769 38.16 1.42 -1.95
N PRO A 770 38.63 0.83 -3.07
CA PRO A 770 37.74 0.25 -4.06
C PRO A 770 37.21 -1.13 -3.61
N TRP A 771 36.01 -1.48 -4.05
CA TRP A 771 35.34 -2.74 -3.73
C TRP A 771 35.14 -3.63 -4.97
N GLN A 772 35.05 -4.95 -4.77
CA GLN A 772 34.75 -5.93 -5.82
C GLN A 772 33.58 -6.80 -5.38
N ASP A 773 32.54 -6.90 -6.20
CA ASP A 773 31.39 -7.75 -5.93
C ASP A 773 31.77 -9.24 -5.97
N LEU A 774 31.25 -10.00 -5.01
CA LEU A 774 31.49 -11.43 -4.79
C LEU A 774 30.42 -12.29 -5.46
N GLY A 775 30.10 -11.98 -6.71
CA GLY A 775 28.98 -12.54 -7.45
C GLY A 775 27.91 -11.48 -7.73
N GLY A 776 26.82 -11.86 -8.40
CA GLY A 776 25.64 -11.00 -8.54
C GLY A 776 24.96 -10.75 -7.19
N MET A 777 23.71 -10.30 -7.23
CA MET A 777 22.93 -10.10 -6.01
C MET A 777 22.69 -11.43 -5.26
N VAL A 778 22.66 -11.35 -3.93
CA VAL A 778 22.56 -12.48 -3.00
C VAL A 778 21.23 -12.42 -2.27
N ASP A 779 20.36 -13.36 -2.58
CA ASP A 779 19.08 -13.52 -1.90
C ASP A 779 19.27 -14.15 -0.51
N LEU A 780 18.78 -13.49 0.54
CA LEU A 780 18.90 -13.91 1.94
C LEU A 780 17.49 -14.07 2.54
N VAL A 781 17.16 -15.24 3.10
CA VAL A 781 15.92 -15.42 3.90
C VAL A 781 16.16 -15.46 5.39
N SER A 782 17.38 -15.76 5.84
CA SER A 782 17.70 -15.71 7.28
C SER A 782 18.15 -14.32 7.70
N ASP A 783 18.26 -14.14 9.01
CA ASP A 783 18.82 -12.95 9.63
C ASP A 783 20.35 -12.91 9.63
N THR A 784 21.02 -13.86 8.98
CA THR A 784 22.46 -14.07 9.10
C THR A 784 23.13 -14.34 7.75
N LEU A 785 24.11 -13.52 7.36
CA LEU A 785 24.96 -13.75 6.20
C LEU A 785 26.39 -14.08 6.65
N ILE A 786 26.93 -15.21 6.18
CA ILE A 786 28.32 -15.62 6.47
C ILE A 786 29.13 -15.63 5.18
N VAL A 787 30.24 -14.89 5.16
CA VAL A 787 31.22 -14.91 4.07
C VAL A 787 32.50 -15.58 4.56
N LYS A 788 33.03 -16.55 3.81
CA LYS A 788 34.27 -17.27 4.14
C LYS A 788 35.30 -17.17 3.03
N LEU A 789 36.53 -16.76 3.35
CA LEU A 789 37.67 -16.80 2.44
C LEU A 789 38.61 -17.96 2.81
N SER A 790 38.92 -18.84 1.86
CA SER A 790 39.86 -19.95 2.08
C SER A 790 41.18 -19.79 1.32
N ASN A 791 42.25 -20.43 1.82
CA ASN A 791 43.52 -20.56 1.09
C ASN A 791 43.54 -21.73 0.08
N ASN A 792 42.37 -22.23 -0.38
CA ASN A 792 42.29 -23.21 -1.46
C ASN A 792 42.47 -22.55 -2.84
N ALA A 793 43.55 -21.77 -2.99
CA ALA A 793 43.81 -20.91 -4.14
C ALA A 793 45.23 -21.12 -4.65
N ASN A 794 45.54 -20.63 -5.85
CA ASN A 794 46.81 -20.78 -6.53
C ASN A 794 47.92 -19.80 -6.07
N GLY A 795 47.68 -19.03 -5.02
CA GLY A 795 48.62 -18.04 -4.48
C GLY A 795 48.29 -17.61 -3.05
N TYR A 796 48.86 -16.48 -2.62
CA TYR A 796 48.51 -15.87 -1.32
C TYR A 796 47.11 -15.26 -1.38
N VAL A 797 46.30 -15.49 -0.35
CA VAL A 797 45.01 -14.82 -0.18
C VAL A 797 45.10 -13.74 0.90
N MET A 798 44.36 -12.65 0.71
CA MET A 798 44.20 -11.51 1.62
C MET A 798 42.76 -11.45 2.12
N ALA A 799 42.58 -11.46 3.44
CA ALA A 799 41.36 -11.06 4.11
C ALA A 799 41.56 -9.62 4.61
N ASP A 800 40.67 -8.73 4.23
CA ASP A 800 40.65 -7.30 4.56
C ASP A 800 39.23 -7.02 5.08
N ALA A 801 38.41 -6.24 4.36
CA ALA A 801 37.01 -6.03 4.70
C ALA A 801 36.02 -6.69 3.73
N VAL A 802 34.81 -6.98 4.25
CA VAL A 802 33.61 -7.37 3.47
C VAL A 802 32.53 -6.32 3.72
N ARG A 803 31.85 -5.93 2.64
CA ARG A 803 30.73 -4.98 2.59
C ARG A 803 29.48 -5.73 2.17
N ILE A 804 28.37 -5.53 2.87
CA ILE A 804 27.05 -5.95 2.43
C ILE A 804 26.12 -4.77 2.39
N GLU A 805 25.22 -4.76 1.43
CA GLU A 805 24.23 -3.71 1.23
C GLU A 805 22.94 -4.41 0.86
N ARG A 806 21.89 -4.23 1.65
CA ARG A 806 20.55 -4.65 1.23
C ARG A 806 20.18 -3.79 0.03
N VAL A 807 19.61 -4.39 -1.01
CA VAL A 807 19.28 -3.69 -2.27
C VAL A 807 17.80 -3.83 -2.62
N GLY A 808 17.03 -4.61 -1.86
CA GLY A 808 15.62 -4.83 -2.12
C GLY A 808 15.08 -6.03 -1.35
N ASP A 809 13.77 -6.26 -1.46
CA ASP A 809 13.15 -7.53 -1.09
C ASP A 809 13.60 -8.68 -2.01
N LEU A 810 13.25 -9.91 -1.63
CA LEU A 810 13.46 -11.06 -2.50
C LEU A 810 12.55 -10.93 -3.72
N PRO A 811 13.09 -10.96 -4.95
CA PRO A 811 12.24 -10.84 -6.12
C PRO A 811 11.30 -12.05 -6.20
N PRO A 812 10.02 -11.85 -6.59
CA PRO A 812 9.08 -12.95 -6.76
C PRO A 812 9.54 -13.96 -7.82
N VAL A 813 10.41 -13.51 -8.75
CA VAL A 813 11.07 -14.31 -9.77
C VAL A 813 12.57 -14.41 -9.47
N ARG A 814 13.11 -15.62 -9.43
CA ARG A 814 14.53 -15.90 -9.26
C ARG A 814 15.05 -16.71 -10.44
N VAL A 815 16.20 -16.31 -10.99
CA VAL A 815 16.84 -16.98 -12.13
C VAL A 815 18.27 -17.36 -11.74
N ILE A 816 18.68 -18.58 -12.07
CA ILE A 816 20.08 -19.02 -11.98
C ILE A 816 20.53 -19.47 -13.37
N ASP A 817 21.55 -18.79 -13.86
CA ASP A 817 22.26 -19.06 -15.11
C ASP A 817 23.46 -20.01 -14.92
N ASP A 818 24.03 -20.59 -16.00
CA ASP A 818 25.12 -21.58 -15.91
C ASP A 818 26.50 -21.02 -15.52
N GLY A 819 26.59 -19.71 -15.34
CA GLY A 819 27.72 -18.98 -14.75
C GLY A 819 27.54 -18.55 -13.29
N GLU A 820 26.38 -18.77 -12.68
CA GLU A 820 26.00 -18.11 -11.42
C GLU A 820 26.10 -18.99 -10.16
N PRO A 821 26.23 -18.36 -8.97
CA PRO A 821 26.04 -19.05 -7.70
C PRO A 821 24.73 -19.85 -7.68
N GLY A 822 24.79 -21.11 -7.26
CA GLY A 822 23.66 -22.04 -7.28
C GLY A 822 23.63 -22.98 -8.49
N PHE A 823 24.36 -22.70 -9.58
CA PHE A 823 24.63 -23.67 -10.64
C PHE A 823 25.83 -24.57 -10.30
N ALA A 824 25.73 -25.86 -10.59
CA ALA A 824 26.84 -26.80 -10.42
C ALA A 824 26.82 -27.93 -11.44
N ILE A 825 28.01 -28.39 -11.83
CA ILE A 825 28.21 -29.67 -12.52
C ILE A 825 28.43 -30.75 -11.46
N GLU A 826 27.38 -31.52 -11.15
CA GLU A 826 27.46 -32.59 -10.15
C GLU A 826 28.34 -33.76 -10.62
N SER A 827 28.27 -34.11 -11.91
CA SER A 827 29.04 -35.21 -12.46
C SER A 827 29.31 -35.08 -13.96
N GLY A 828 30.44 -35.68 -14.37
CA GLY A 828 30.82 -35.78 -15.77
C GLY A 828 31.39 -34.49 -16.36
N SER A 829 31.94 -34.59 -17.58
CA SER A 829 32.52 -33.43 -18.28
C SER A 829 31.50 -32.80 -19.23
N TRP A 830 31.23 -31.51 -18.99
CA TRP A 830 30.40 -30.64 -19.81
C TRP A 830 31.28 -29.67 -20.61
N GLY A 831 30.92 -29.41 -21.86
CA GLY A 831 31.60 -28.41 -22.70
C GLY A 831 30.95 -27.03 -22.56
N THR A 832 31.71 -25.96 -22.76
CA THR A 832 31.21 -24.58 -22.73
C THR A 832 30.73 -24.12 -24.11
N GLY A 833 29.57 -23.48 -24.18
CA GLY A 833 29.08 -22.75 -25.34
C GLY A 833 29.23 -21.23 -25.21
N ILE A 834 28.87 -20.50 -26.26
CA ILE A 834 28.92 -19.01 -26.33
C ILE A 834 27.58 -18.41 -26.80
N VAL A 835 26.49 -19.13 -26.57
CA VAL A 835 25.12 -18.79 -27.01
C VAL A 835 24.16 -19.27 -25.93
N GLY A 836 23.14 -18.51 -25.55
CA GLY A 836 22.29 -18.86 -24.40
C GLY A 836 21.98 -17.61 -23.59
N ALA A 837 21.34 -17.79 -22.44
CA ALA A 837 21.16 -16.71 -21.49
C ALA A 837 22.55 -16.16 -21.09
N LYS A 838 22.64 -14.84 -20.95
CA LYS A 838 23.88 -14.09 -20.65
C LYS A 838 25.09 -14.37 -21.57
N GLY A 839 24.90 -15.08 -22.68
CA GLY A 839 25.90 -15.32 -23.71
C GLY A 839 26.75 -16.58 -23.55
N ASP A 840 26.47 -17.48 -22.60
CA ASP A 840 27.11 -18.79 -22.48
C ASP A 840 26.13 -19.95 -22.24
N ASN A 841 26.65 -21.17 -22.12
CA ASN A 841 25.91 -22.39 -21.77
C ASN A 841 26.85 -23.55 -21.42
N ARG A 842 26.30 -24.66 -20.89
CA ARG A 842 26.96 -25.97 -20.77
C ARG A 842 26.28 -27.04 -21.61
N ASN A 843 27.06 -27.80 -22.38
CA ASN A 843 26.57 -28.90 -23.23
C ASN A 843 27.15 -30.27 -22.84
N ALA A 844 26.31 -31.32 -22.92
CA ALA A 844 26.71 -32.70 -22.70
C ALA A 844 26.29 -33.65 -23.85
N SER A 845 27.23 -34.47 -24.31
CA SER A 845 27.00 -35.56 -25.27
C SER A 845 26.24 -36.75 -24.66
N THR A 846 25.48 -37.49 -25.46
CA THR A 846 24.76 -38.71 -25.05
C THR A 846 25.70 -39.75 -24.45
N SER A 847 25.47 -40.13 -23.19
CA SER A 847 26.25 -41.21 -22.54
C SER A 847 25.52 -41.93 -21.39
N GLY A 848 24.19 -42.06 -21.47
CA GLY A 848 23.38 -42.91 -20.58
C GLY A 848 23.35 -42.44 -19.12
N GLY A 849 23.17 -41.13 -18.90
CA GLY A 849 22.90 -40.56 -17.56
C GLY A 849 24.09 -40.36 -16.64
N THR A 850 25.33 -40.38 -17.15
CA THR A 850 26.54 -40.20 -16.32
C THR A 850 26.92 -38.74 -16.08
N LYS A 851 26.27 -37.79 -16.78
CA LYS A 851 26.55 -36.36 -16.68
C LYS A 851 25.33 -35.62 -16.16
N VAL A 852 25.51 -34.86 -15.09
CA VAL A 852 24.43 -34.14 -14.40
C VAL A 852 24.87 -32.71 -14.13
N ALA A 853 24.00 -31.76 -14.48
CA ALA A 853 24.07 -30.36 -14.09
C ALA A 853 22.88 -30.05 -13.15
N SER A 854 23.06 -29.12 -12.22
CA SER A 854 22.04 -28.77 -11.23
C SER A 854 21.97 -27.27 -10.98
N TRP A 855 20.76 -26.77 -10.75
CA TRP A 855 20.46 -25.44 -10.23
C TRP A 855 19.83 -25.62 -8.85
N THR A 856 20.41 -25.00 -7.83
CA THR A 856 19.93 -25.06 -6.45
C THR A 856 19.45 -23.68 -6.04
N PHE A 857 18.14 -23.55 -5.87
CA PHE A 857 17.50 -22.41 -5.24
C PHE A 857 17.37 -22.74 -3.75
N ALA A 858 18.30 -22.23 -2.95
CA ALA A 858 18.17 -22.24 -1.50
C ALA A 858 17.32 -21.05 -1.06
N SER A 859 16.90 -21.05 0.20
CA SER A 859 16.25 -19.88 0.81
C SER A 859 14.99 -19.48 0.05
N LEU A 860 14.13 -20.46 -0.23
CA LEU A 860 12.79 -20.24 -0.77
C LEU A 860 11.78 -20.36 0.36
N GLU A 861 10.72 -19.58 0.33
CA GLU A 861 9.59 -19.82 1.23
C GLU A 861 8.81 -21.06 0.78
N PRO A 862 8.25 -21.86 1.70
CA PRO A 862 7.27 -22.86 1.32
C PRO A 862 6.11 -22.20 0.55
N GLY A 863 5.69 -22.79 -0.56
CA GLY A 863 4.77 -22.11 -1.47
C GLY A 863 4.51 -22.85 -2.77
N GLN A 864 3.69 -22.23 -3.60
CA GLN A 864 3.46 -22.58 -4.98
C GLN A 864 4.47 -21.86 -5.86
N TYR A 865 5.14 -22.60 -6.73
CA TYR A 865 6.16 -22.09 -7.63
C TYR A 865 5.85 -22.47 -9.07
N ARG A 866 6.01 -21.52 -10.00
CA ARG A 866 6.20 -21.81 -11.41
C ARG A 866 7.69 -22.07 -11.65
N VAL A 867 8.03 -23.21 -12.25
CA VAL A 867 9.43 -23.60 -12.50
C VAL A 867 9.66 -23.79 -13.99
N SER A 868 10.56 -23.00 -14.56
CA SER A 868 10.78 -22.90 -16.00
C SER A 868 12.26 -23.03 -16.36
N ALA A 869 12.57 -23.45 -17.59
CA ALA A 869 13.93 -23.49 -18.11
C ALA A 869 14.01 -22.90 -19.52
N THR A 870 15.19 -22.42 -19.90
CA THR A 870 15.47 -21.95 -21.25
C THR A 870 16.62 -22.73 -21.91
N TRP A 871 16.69 -22.69 -23.24
CA TRP A 871 17.77 -23.26 -24.05
C TRP A 871 17.69 -22.73 -25.49
N LYS A 872 18.80 -22.85 -26.23
CA LYS A 872 18.81 -22.61 -27.68
C LYS A 872 18.50 -23.89 -28.46
N ALA A 873 17.41 -23.84 -29.21
CA ALA A 873 16.96 -24.95 -30.05
C ALA A 873 17.94 -25.28 -31.18
N ASP A 874 18.21 -26.57 -31.37
CA ASP A 874 19.02 -27.05 -32.49
C ASP A 874 18.67 -28.51 -32.83
N HIS A 875 18.78 -28.87 -34.12
CA HIS A 875 18.42 -30.21 -34.60
C HIS A 875 19.29 -31.36 -34.05
N SER A 876 20.42 -31.05 -33.40
CA SER A 876 21.32 -32.02 -32.76
C SER A 876 20.99 -32.28 -31.29
N ARG A 877 20.02 -31.56 -30.73
CA ARG A 877 19.59 -31.66 -29.33
C ARG A 877 18.70 -32.87 -29.08
N ALA A 878 18.61 -33.28 -27.83
CA ALA A 878 17.71 -34.34 -27.40
C ALA A 878 16.24 -33.91 -27.52
N THR A 879 15.36 -34.83 -27.88
CA THR A 879 13.91 -34.61 -27.83
C THR A 879 13.28 -34.98 -26.48
N ASP A 880 14.07 -35.55 -25.57
CA ASP A 880 13.64 -36.15 -24.30
C ASP A 880 14.57 -35.78 -23.13
N ALA A 881 15.17 -34.59 -23.15
CA ALA A 881 16.12 -34.14 -22.12
C ALA A 881 15.46 -34.14 -20.72
N PRO A 882 15.90 -34.98 -19.77
CA PRO A 882 15.21 -35.14 -18.49
C PRO A 882 15.59 -34.06 -17.47
N PHE A 883 14.63 -33.21 -17.12
CA PHE A 883 14.70 -32.28 -15.98
C PHE A 883 14.03 -32.90 -14.75
N SER A 884 14.77 -33.06 -13.65
CA SER A 884 14.27 -33.60 -12.38
C SER A 884 14.20 -32.51 -11.32
N LEU A 885 13.04 -32.31 -10.72
CA LEU A 885 12.77 -31.28 -9.71
C LEU A 885 12.67 -31.91 -8.33
N PHE A 886 13.41 -31.36 -7.37
CA PHE A 886 13.49 -31.84 -5.99
C PHE A 886 13.06 -30.76 -5.01
N ASP A 887 12.33 -31.18 -3.98
CA ASP A 887 12.08 -30.42 -2.76
C ASP A 887 13.09 -30.91 -1.70
N GLY A 888 14.12 -30.11 -1.44
CA GLY A 888 15.33 -30.51 -0.75
C GLY A 888 15.99 -31.71 -1.45
N ALA A 889 16.00 -32.85 -0.76
CA ALA A 889 16.54 -34.12 -1.30
C ALA A 889 15.45 -35.02 -1.94
N MET A 890 14.18 -34.65 -1.85
CA MET A 890 13.05 -35.47 -2.31
C MET A 890 12.71 -35.18 -3.76
N LEU A 891 12.85 -36.17 -4.65
CA LEU A 891 12.42 -36.06 -6.05
C LEU A 891 10.88 -35.91 -6.10
N ARG A 892 10.41 -34.84 -6.73
CA ARG A 892 8.98 -34.54 -6.90
C ARG A 892 8.48 -34.84 -8.32
N SER A 893 9.29 -34.52 -9.32
CA SER A 893 8.92 -34.72 -10.73
C SER A 893 10.16 -34.92 -11.60
N THR A 894 10.00 -35.66 -12.71
CA THR A 894 10.96 -35.71 -13.82
C THR A 894 10.20 -35.50 -15.12
N VAL A 895 10.65 -34.53 -15.91
CA VAL A 895 9.98 -34.07 -17.14
C VAL A 895 10.94 -34.21 -18.31
N PRO A 896 10.59 -35.00 -19.34
CA PRO A 896 11.34 -35.02 -20.59
C PRO A 896 11.03 -33.77 -21.42
N VAL A 897 12.06 -33.08 -21.89
CA VAL A 897 11.94 -31.81 -22.63
C VAL A 897 12.55 -31.95 -24.02
N ASN A 898 11.81 -31.50 -25.04
CA ASN A 898 12.31 -31.47 -26.41
C ASN A 898 13.13 -30.21 -26.69
N GLN A 899 14.46 -30.34 -26.59
CA GLN A 899 15.38 -29.23 -26.83
C GLN A 899 15.65 -28.92 -28.32
N GLN A 900 15.00 -29.62 -29.25
CA GLN A 900 15.04 -29.26 -30.68
C GLN A 900 14.06 -28.13 -31.04
N ILE A 901 13.11 -27.86 -30.16
CA ILE A 901 12.10 -26.80 -30.30
C ILE A 901 12.51 -25.66 -29.37
N ALA A 902 12.29 -24.42 -29.81
CA ALA A 902 12.53 -23.27 -28.95
C ALA A 902 11.56 -23.31 -27.76
N PRO A 903 11.99 -22.90 -26.55
CA PRO A 903 11.08 -22.77 -25.42
C PRO A 903 9.84 -21.95 -25.81
N SER A 904 8.65 -22.44 -25.49
CA SER A 904 7.38 -21.82 -25.90
C SER A 904 6.36 -21.81 -24.74
N GLY A 905 6.82 -21.54 -23.52
CA GLY A 905 5.96 -21.31 -22.34
C GLY A 905 5.12 -20.04 -22.49
N SER A 906 4.49 -19.62 -21.38
CA SER A 906 3.54 -18.49 -21.36
C SER A 906 4.09 -17.27 -22.13
N PRO A 907 3.29 -16.62 -23.01
CA PRO A 907 3.75 -15.53 -23.89
C PRO A 907 4.31 -14.30 -23.16
N ASP A 908 4.12 -14.22 -21.84
CA ASP A 908 4.51 -13.10 -20.99
C ASP A 908 5.88 -13.29 -20.30
N LEU A 909 6.60 -14.40 -20.55
CA LEU A 909 7.89 -14.70 -19.91
C LEU A 909 9.09 -14.29 -20.79
N THR A 910 9.61 -13.07 -20.60
CA THR A 910 10.76 -12.52 -21.37
C THR A 910 11.99 -12.17 -20.52
N ASP A 911 12.17 -12.76 -19.34
CA ASP A 911 13.34 -12.53 -18.50
C ASP A 911 14.65 -12.83 -19.25
N LEU A 912 15.66 -11.98 -19.06
CA LEU A 912 16.95 -12.01 -19.78
C LEU A 912 16.84 -11.88 -21.31
N GLY A 913 15.68 -11.45 -21.85
CA GLY A 913 15.41 -11.43 -23.29
C GLY A 913 15.31 -12.83 -23.91
N GLU A 914 15.12 -13.85 -23.07
CA GLU A 914 15.01 -15.25 -23.45
C GLU A 914 13.55 -15.74 -23.42
N SER A 915 13.26 -16.80 -24.17
CA SER A 915 11.98 -17.51 -24.07
C SER A 915 12.10 -18.64 -23.05
N TRP A 916 11.08 -18.84 -22.24
CA TRP A 916 11.06 -19.83 -21.16
C TRP A 916 10.05 -20.92 -21.41
N GLN A 917 10.34 -22.15 -20.99
CA GLN A 917 9.42 -23.28 -21.01
C GLN A 917 9.15 -23.73 -19.57
N ASP A 918 7.89 -23.77 -19.18
CA ASP A 918 7.48 -24.36 -17.90
C ASP A 918 7.79 -25.86 -17.91
N LEU A 919 8.52 -26.31 -16.89
CA LEU A 919 8.89 -27.72 -16.73
C LEU A 919 7.72 -28.52 -16.17
N VAL A 920 6.97 -27.93 -15.23
CA VAL A 920 5.77 -28.49 -14.64
C VAL A 920 4.71 -27.40 -14.56
N GLY A 921 3.46 -27.75 -14.23
CA GLY A 921 2.48 -26.77 -13.78
C GLY A 921 2.91 -26.15 -12.44
N THR A 922 1.98 -25.99 -11.50
CA THR A 922 2.32 -25.50 -10.16
C THR A 922 3.19 -26.51 -9.40
N PHE A 923 4.40 -26.11 -9.02
CA PHE A 923 5.29 -26.86 -8.15
C PHE A 923 5.05 -26.46 -6.68
N PHE A 924 4.69 -27.42 -5.83
CA PHE A 924 4.47 -27.16 -4.41
C PHE A 924 5.76 -27.45 -3.64
N LEU A 925 6.44 -26.41 -3.21
CA LEU A 925 7.65 -26.50 -2.41
C LEU A 925 7.27 -26.50 -0.93
N THR A 926 7.60 -27.56 -0.19
CA THR A 926 7.29 -27.66 1.25
C THR A 926 8.48 -27.33 2.14
N GLY A 927 9.71 -27.48 1.64
CA GLY A 927 10.92 -27.02 2.31
C GLY A 927 11.39 -25.66 1.80
N GLU A 928 12.64 -25.31 2.12
CA GLU A 928 13.23 -24.03 1.73
C GLU A 928 14.22 -24.16 0.57
N THR A 929 14.26 -25.31 -0.10
CA THR A 929 15.25 -25.58 -1.15
C THR A 929 14.62 -26.31 -2.32
N LEU A 930 14.71 -25.71 -3.52
CA LEU A 930 14.35 -26.34 -4.77
C LEU A 930 15.62 -26.68 -5.55
N VAL A 931 15.79 -27.95 -5.94
CA VAL A 931 16.90 -28.37 -6.80
C VAL A 931 16.36 -28.85 -8.13
N VAL A 932 16.79 -28.24 -9.24
CA VAL A 932 16.52 -28.73 -10.60
C VAL A 932 17.77 -29.41 -11.13
N LYS A 933 17.64 -30.63 -11.67
CA LYS A 933 18.75 -31.40 -12.25
C LYS A 933 18.48 -31.75 -13.70
N LEU A 934 19.44 -31.49 -14.58
CA LEU A 934 19.43 -31.94 -15.96
C LEU A 934 20.43 -33.10 -16.13
N SER A 935 19.94 -34.24 -16.61
CA SER A 935 20.75 -35.42 -16.93
C SER A 935 20.91 -35.60 -18.43
N ASN A 936 22.03 -36.18 -18.87
CA ASN A 936 22.24 -36.59 -20.25
C ASN A 936 21.74 -38.00 -20.57
N ASP A 937 20.83 -38.55 -19.76
CA ASP A 937 20.09 -39.78 -20.05
C ASP A 937 18.98 -39.51 -21.08
N ALA A 938 19.41 -39.12 -22.27
CA ALA A 938 18.57 -38.59 -23.33
C ALA A 938 19.05 -39.10 -24.70
N ASN A 939 18.21 -38.97 -25.72
CA ASN A 939 18.46 -39.47 -27.07
C ASN A 939 19.37 -38.56 -27.93
N GLY A 940 19.74 -37.38 -27.43
CA GLY A 940 20.57 -36.38 -28.13
C GLY A 940 21.42 -35.51 -27.18
N TYR A 941 22.07 -34.47 -27.71
CA TYR A 941 22.82 -33.53 -26.86
C TYR A 941 21.87 -32.78 -25.92
N VAL A 942 22.24 -32.70 -24.65
CA VAL A 942 21.52 -31.86 -23.67
C VAL A 942 22.28 -30.56 -23.43
N MET A 943 21.53 -29.48 -23.29
CA MET A 943 22.02 -28.12 -23.02
C MET A 943 21.47 -27.66 -21.67
N ALA A 944 22.38 -27.30 -20.77
CA ALA A 944 22.11 -26.58 -19.53
C ALA A 944 22.43 -25.10 -19.76
N ASP A 945 21.44 -24.25 -19.55
CA ASP A 945 21.49 -22.80 -19.74
C ASP A 945 21.01 -22.15 -18.42
N ALA A 946 19.78 -21.64 -18.35
CA ALA A 946 19.22 -21.08 -17.13
C ALA A 946 17.91 -21.77 -16.67
N VAL A 947 17.66 -21.68 -15.36
CA VAL A 947 16.40 -22.08 -14.70
C VAL A 947 15.80 -20.86 -14.01
N ARG A 948 14.47 -20.73 -14.09
CA ARG A 948 13.66 -19.67 -13.49
C ARG A 948 12.69 -20.31 -12.50
N VAL A 949 12.55 -19.73 -11.31
CA VAL A 949 11.49 -20.06 -10.35
C VAL A 949 10.74 -18.79 -9.99
N GLU A 950 9.43 -18.87 -9.91
CA GLU A 950 8.56 -17.74 -9.55
C GLU A 950 7.59 -18.21 -8.48
N ARG A 951 7.53 -17.51 -7.35
CA ARG A 951 6.52 -17.79 -6.33
C ARG A 951 5.18 -17.25 -6.81
N ILE A 952 4.19 -18.12 -6.93
CA ILE A 952 2.85 -17.79 -7.47
C ILE A 952 1.72 -17.96 -6.44
N GLY A 953 2.05 -18.25 -5.18
CA GLY A 953 1.09 -18.26 -4.08
C GLY A 953 1.47 -19.17 -2.92
N GLU A 954 0.60 -19.23 -1.92
CA GLU A 954 0.75 -20.10 -0.75
C GLU A 954 0.38 -21.57 -1.03
N ILE A 955 0.95 -22.50 -0.26
CA ILE A 955 0.43 -23.88 -0.26
C ILE A 955 -0.98 -23.87 0.32
N PRO A 956 -1.96 -24.56 -0.29
CA PRO A 956 -3.31 -24.64 0.24
C PRO A 956 -3.30 -25.11 1.70
N PRO A 957 -4.04 -24.44 2.59
CA PRO A 957 -4.05 -24.79 4.00
C PRO A 957 -4.56 -26.22 4.18
N ALA A 958 -4.03 -26.91 5.19
CA ALA A 958 -4.50 -28.25 5.51
C ALA A 958 -5.94 -28.21 6.03
N GLN A 959 -6.78 -29.12 5.53
CA GLN A 959 -8.09 -29.36 6.12
C GLN A 959 -7.96 -30.38 7.23
N ILE A 960 -8.47 -30.06 8.41
CA ILE A 960 -8.47 -30.94 9.58
C ILE A 960 -9.92 -31.19 9.99
N ILE A 961 -10.25 -32.46 10.21
CA ILE A 961 -11.53 -32.86 10.79
C ILE A 961 -11.22 -33.69 12.03
N ASP A 962 -11.60 -33.15 13.18
CA ASP A 962 -11.57 -33.78 14.50
C ASP A 962 -12.82 -34.64 14.76
N ASP A 963 -12.82 -35.50 15.79
CA ASP A 963 -13.97 -36.36 16.11
C ASP A 963 -15.18 -35.62 16.76
N GLY A 964 -15.02 -34.34 17.05
CA GLY A 964 -16.09 -33.39 17.36
C GLY A 964 -16.69 -32.68 16.15
N ASP A 965 -16.05 -32.72 14.98
CA ASP A 965 -16.37 -31.85 13.85
C ASP A 965 -17.51 -32.38 12.96
N PRO A 966 -18.23 -31.50 12.22
CA PRO A 966 -19.33 -31.89 11.33
C PRO A 966 -18.97 -32.90 10.23
N GLY A 967 -17.70 -32.95 9.82
CA GLY A 967 -17.18 -33.89 8.82
C GLY A 967 -16.89 -35.30 9.37
N PHE A 968 -16.94 -35.48 10.69
CA PHE A 968 -16.79 -36.78 11.34
C PHE A 968 -18.13 -37.47 11.56
N SER A 969 -18.14 -38.80 11.41
CA SER A 969 -19.33 -39.60 11.65
C SER A 969 -18.98 -41.04 12.05
N ILE A 970 -19.75 -41.59 12.98
CA ILE A 970 -19.76 -43.03 13.28
C ILE A 970 -20.74 -43.69 12.32
N VAL A 971 -20.23 -44.52 11.40
CA VAL A 971 -21.05 -45.18 10.37
C VAL A 971 -21.82 -46.36 10.96
N ASN A 972 -21.16 -47.16 11.80
CA ASN A 972 -21.74 -48.29 12.51
C ASN A 972 -20.87 -48.71 13.72
N GLY A 973 -21.42 -49.57 14.57
CA GLY A 973 -20.75 -50.09 15.76
C GLY A 973 -20.78 -49.11 16.94
N THR A 974 -20.14 -49.51 18.03
CA THR A 974 -20.12 -48.72 19.28
C THR A 974 -18.76 -48.05 19.45
N TRP A 975 -18.77 -46.72 19.61
CA TRP A 975 -17.60 -45.90 19.87
C TRP A 975 -17.85 -45.07 21.14
N GLY A 976 -17.03 -45.25 22.17
CA GLY A 976 -17.12 -44.54 23.45
C GLY A 976 -16.27 -43.26 23.45
N ALA A 977 -16.79 -42.18 24.04
CA ALA A 977 -16.06 -40.93 24.19
C ALA A 977 -14.86 -41.05 25.16
N GLY A 978 -13.75 -40.39 24.83
CA GLY A 978 -12.58 -40.17 25.69
C GLY A 978 -12.23 -38.68 25.78
N VAL A 979 -11.11 -38.36 26.45
CA VAL A 979 -10.66 -36.98 26.74
C VAL A 979 -9.16 -36.76 26.49
N ALA A 980 -8.54 -37.59 25.65
CA ALA A 980 -7.07 -37.66 25.56
C ALA A 980 -6.49 -37.26 24.19
N GLY A 981 -7.34 -37.03 23.18
CA GLY A 981 -6.95 -36.71 21.80
C GLY A 981 -6.81 -35.21 21.53
N ALA A 982 -6.78 -34.85 20.24
CA ALA A 982 -6.80 -33.47 19.81
C ALA A 982 -8.04 -32.75 20.37
N ASN A 983 -7.92 -31.44 20.66
CA ASN A 983 -8.96 -30.63 21.31
C ASN A 983 -9.51 -31.16 22.66
N GLY A 984 -8.90 -32.20 23.23
CA GLY A 984 -9.29 -32.77 24.51
C GLY A 984 -10.46 -33.76 24.45
N ASP A 985 -10.83 -34.27 23.29
CA ASP A 985 -11.77 -35.37 23.09
C ASP A 985 -11.21 -36.47 22.18
N ASN A 986 -11.95 -37.58 22.08
CA ASN A 986 -11.69 -38.69 21.16
C ASN A 986 -12.82 -39.72 21.16
N ARG A 987 -12.84 -40.64 20.18
CA ARG A 987 -13.68 -41.85 20.16
C ARG A 987 -12.86 -43.13 20.25
N ASN A 988 -13.35 -44.10 21.01
CA ASN A 988 -12.67 -45.37 21.26
C ASN A 988 -13.59 -46.55 20.93
N SER A 989 -13.07 -47.54 20.21
CA SER A 989 -13.75 -48.83 20.01
C SER A 989 -12.88 -49.99 20.48
N SER A 990 -13.47 -50.91 21.24
CA SER A 990 -12.83 -52.16 21.62
C SER A 990 -12.87 -53.14 20.44
N ASN A 991 -11.89 -54.06 20.37
CA ASN A 991 -11.94 -55.22 19.47
C ASN A 991 -13.09 -56.17 19.90
N SER A 992 -14.33 -55.86 19.50
CA SER A 992 -15.54 -56.64 19.81
C SER A 992 -15.97 -57.57 18.67
N GLY A 993 -15.28 -57.53 17.52
CA GLY A 993 -15.69 -58.26 16.31
C GLY A 993 -16.96 -57.69 15.62
N GLU A 994 -17.42 -56.49 16.02
CA GLU A 994 -18.66 -55.87 15.55
C GLU A 994 -18.51 -54.97 14.29
N ASN A 995 -17.33 -54.93 13.68
CA ASN A 995 -17.03 -54.18 12.45
C ASN A 995 -17.43 -52.68 12.56
N SER A 996 -17.01 -52.04 13.66
CA SER A 996 -17.28 -50.62 13.95
C SER A 996 -16.45 -49.74 13.03
N VAL A 997 -17.08 -48.72 12.43
CA VAL A 997 -16.43 -47.81 11.47
C VAL A 997 -16.64 -46.36 11.86
N ALA A 998 -15.53 -45.63 12.00
CA ALA A 998 -15.47 -44.18 12.06
C ALA A 998 -15.10 -43.62 10.68
N ARG A 999 -15.64 -42.45 10.33
CA ARG A 999 -15.49 -41.85 9.00
C ARG A 999 -15.29 -40.34 9.09
N TRP A 1000 -14.28 -39.85 8.39
CA TRP A 1000 -14.06 -38.44 8.10
C TRP A 1000 -14.35 -38.20 6.61
N THR A 1001 -15.09 -37.14 6.28
CA THR A 1001 -15.45 -36.78 4.90
C THR A 1001 -15.06 -35.34 4.62
N PHE A 1002 -14.07 -35.18 3.74
CA PHE A 1002 -13.59 -33.91 3.23
C PHE A 1002 -14.30 -33.61 1.90
N THR A 1003 -14.72 -32.36 1.70
CA THR A 1003 -15.45 -31.90 0.50
C THR A 1003 -14.83 -30.61 -0.03
N GLY A 1004 -15.06 -30.30 -1.31
CA GLY A 1004 -14.50 -29.09 -1.93
C GLY A 1004 -13.00 -29.19 -2.17
N LEU A 1005 -12.46 -30.42 -2.22
CA LEU A 1005 -11.08 -30.65 -2.57
C LEU A 1005 -10.86 -30.38 -4.06
N VAL A 1006 -9.74 -29.73 -4.39
CA VAL A 1006 -9.29 -29.61 -5.77
C VAL A 1006 -8.56 -30.91 -6.14
N PRO A 1007 -8.86 -31.57 -7.27
CA PRO A 1007 -8.11 -32.74 -7.73
C PRO A 1007 -6.60 -32.48 -7.70
N GLY A 1008 -5.80 -33.44 -7.23
CA GLY A 1008 -4.37 -33.28 -7.06
C GLY A 1008 -3.74 -34.36 -6.19
N GLN A 1009 -2.50 -34.14 -5.81
CA GLN A 1009 -1.76 -34.97 -4.87
C GLN A 1009 -1.94 -34.46 -3.44
N TYR A 1010 -2.27 -35.35 -2.51
CA TYR A 1010 -2.56 -35.03 -1.11
C TYR A 1010 -1.67 -35.81 -0.16
N ARG A 1011 -1.14 -35.12 0.86
CA ARG A 1011 -0.60 -35.73 2.07
C ARG A 1011 -1.77 -35.94 3.04
N VAL A 1012 -1.98 -37.18 3.47
CA VAL A 1012 -3.06 -37.55 4.39
C VAL A 1012 -2.42 -38.05 5.67
N SER A 1013 -2.81 -37.50 6.83
CA SER A 1013 -2.20 -37.81 8.12
C SER A 1013 -3.27 -38.02 9.19
N ALA A 1014 -2.95 -38.81 10.21
CA ALA A 1014 -3.80 -39.06 11.37
C ALA A 1014 -3.05 -38.80 12.67
N THR A 1015 -3.79 -38.44 13.72
CA THR A 1015 -3.27 -38.30 15.08
C THR A 1015 -4.04 -39.19 16.06
N TRP A 1016 -3.43 -39.46 17.21
CA TRP A 1016 -4.02 -40.20 18.33
C TRP A 1016 -3.18 -40.04 19.60
N HIS A 1017 -3.78 -40.36 20.74
CA HIS A 1017 -3.05 -40.47 22.00
C HIS A 1017 -2.46 -41.88 22.21
N PRO A 1018 -1.14 -42.02 22.35
CA PRO A 1018 -0.50 -43.31 22.52
C PRO A 1018 -0.85 -43.97 23.86
N HIS A 1019 -1.21 -45.25 23.84
CA HIS A 1019 -1.42 -46.01 25.08
C HIS A 1019 -1.14 -47.52 24.90
N PRO A 1020 -0.58 -48.23 25.90
CA PRO A 1020 -0.23 -49.66 25.78
C PRO A 1020 -1.38 -50.65 25.50
N ILE A 1021 -2.64 -50.20 25.52
CA ILE A 1021 -3.81 -51.05 25.24
C ILE A 1021 -4.35 -50.85 23.82
N ARG A 1022 -3.77 -49.92 23.07
CA ARG A 1022 -4.17 -49.60 21.70
C ARG A 1022 -3.70 -50.66 20.73
N ALA A 1023 -4.35 -50.69 19.57
CA ALA A 1023 -3.98 -51.59 18.48
C ALA A 1023 -2.60 -51.24 17.91
N THR A 1024 -1.85 -52.26 17.49
CA THR A 1024 -0.58 -52.08 16.76
C THR A 1024 -0.77 -52.00 15.24
N ASP A 1025 -1.98 -52.28 14.77
CA ASP A 1025 -2.36 -52.42 13.37
C ASP A 1025 -3.72 -51.75 13.07
N ALA A 1026 -3.98 -50.56 13.62
CA ALA A 1026 -5.25 -49.85 13.43
C ALA A 1026 -5.45 -49.49 11.93
N PRO A 1027 -6.49 -50.00 11.25
CA PRO A 1027 -6.61 -49.90 9.79
C PRO A 1027 -7.35 -48.63 9.32
N TYR A 1028 -6.63 -47.71 8.69
CA TYR A 1028 -7.20 -46.54 8.01
C TYR A 1028 -7.35 -46.79 6.51
N THR A 1029 -8.55 -46.66 5.97
CA THR A 1029 -8.81 -46.81 4.52
C THR A 1029 -9.17 -45.46 3.91
N VAL A 1030 -8.45 -45.04 2.88
CA VAL A 1030 -8.63 -43.75 2.19
C VAL A 1030 -9.31 -43.96 0.84
N PHE A 1031 -10.24 -43.08 0.50
CA PHE A 1031 -10.98 -43.07 -0.77
C PHE A 1031 -10.95 -41.68 -1.41
N SER A 1032 -10.85 -41.62 -2.74
CA SER A 1032 -11.21 -40.44 -3.55
C SER A 1032 -12.61 -40.67 -4.11
N GLY A 1033 -13.59 -39.90 -3.65
CA GLY A 1033 -15.01 -40.14 -3.88
C GLY A 1033 -15.42 -41.53 -3.41
N THR A 1034 -15.64 -42.44 -4.36
CA THR A 1034 -15.95 -43.86 -4.09
C THR A 1034 -14.79 -44.82 -4.38
N THR A 1035 -13.71 -44.33 -4.99
CA THR A 1035 -12.54 -45.12 -5.39
C THR A 1035 -11.59 -45.32 -4.20
N LYS A 1036 -11.29 -46.56 -3.84
CA LYS A 1036 -10.37 -46.88 -2.74
C LYS A 1036 -8.91 -46.63 -3.18
N LEU A 1037 -8.21 -45.76 -2.48
CA LEU A 1037 -6.78 -45.47 -2.71
C LEU A 1037 -5.86 -46.44 -1.96
N GLY A 1038 -6.26 -46.88 -0.77
CA GLY A 1038 -5.44 -47.81 0.02
C GLY A 1038 -6.01 -48.09 1.41
N THR A 1039 -5.45 -49.08 2.09
CA THR A 1039 -5.61 -49.31 3.53
C THR A 1039 -4.22 -49.28 4.18
N PHE A 1040 -4.09 -48.51 5.25
CA PHE A 1040 -2.85 -48.21 5.95
C PHE A 1040 -3.01 -48.54 7.43
N ASP A 1041 -2.26 -49.53 7.89
CA ASP A 1041 -2.29 -49.97 9.29
C ASP A 1041 -1.28 -49.17 10.10
N VAL A 1042 -1.70 -48.60 11.24
CA VAL A 1042 -0.84 -47.79 12.10
C VAL A 1042 -0.78 -48.31 13.54
N ASN A 1043 0.38 -48.17 14.17
CA ASN A 1043 0.59 -48.57 15.54
C ASN A 1043 0.21 -47.44 16.52
N GLN A 1044 -0.99 -47.54 17.09
CA GLN A 1044 -1.53 -46.54 18.02
C GLN A 1044 -0.96 -46.64 19.45
N GLN A 1045 -0.03 -47.56 19.72
CA GLN A 1045 0.71 -47.60 20.99
C GLN A 1045 1.85 -46.58 21.02
N MET A 1046 2.31 -46.14 19.84
CA MET A 1046 3.42 -45.22 19.68
C MET A 1046 2.91 -43.79 19.47
N VAL A 1047 3.71 -42.81 19.89
CA VAL A 1047 3.46 -41.40 19.53
C VAL A 1047 3.45 -41.32 18.00
N PRO A 1048 2.48 -40.63 17.37
CA PRO A 1048 2.53 -40.35 15.94
C PRO A 1048 3.88 -39.72 15.57
N SER A 1049 4.61 -40.25 14.58
CA SER A 1049 5.99 -39.82 14.30
C SER A 1049 6.35 -39.83 12.81
N GLY A 1050 5.35 -39.87 11.92
CA GLY A 1050 5.55 -39.95 10.48
C GLY A 1050 5.91 -38.61 9.83
N SER A 1051 5.66 -37.51 10.55
CA SER A 1051 5.65 -36.16 10.00
C SER A 1051 6.21 -35.20 11.06
N PRO A 1052 7.55 -35.17 11.26
CA PRO A 1052 8.18 -34.40 12.34
C PRO A 1052 7.98 -32.89 12.22
N ASP A 1053 7.56 -32.44 11.04
CA ASP A 1053 7.23 -31.07 10.63
C ASP A 1053 5.78 -30.67 10.95
N LEU A 1054 4.89 -31.60 11.30
CA LEU A 1054 3.46 -31.33 11.48
C LEU A 1054 3.07 -31.28 12.96
N THR A 1055 2.66 -30.10 13.42
CA THR A 1055 2.26 -29.84 14.82
C THR A 1055 0.89 -29.19 14.97
N ASP A 1056 0.06 -29.20 13.91
CA ASP A 1056 -1.29 -28.64 13.93
C ASP A 1056 -2.10 -29.16 15.13
N LEU A 1057 -2.88 -28.28 15.77
CA LEU A 1057 -3.59 -28.53 17.04
C LEU A 1057 -2.67 -28.89 18.23
N GLY A 1058 -1.37 -28.62 18.15
CA GLY A 1058 -0.39 -28.90 19.20
C GLY A 1058 -0.11 -30.38 19.41
N VAL A 1059 -0.45 -31.23 18.44
CA VAL A 1059 -0.28 -32.70 18.47
C VAL A 1059 0.64 -33.17 17.35
N ASN A 1060 1.22 -34.36 17.52
CA ASN A 1060 2.03 -34.98 16.45
C ASN A 1060 1.14 -35.72 15.45
N TRP A 1061 1.56 -35.74 14.19
CA TRP A 1061 0.83 -36.41 13.10
C TRP A 1061 1.63 -37.58 12.49
N GLN A 1062 0.90 -38.58 12.00
CA GLN A 1062 1.43 -39.72 11.25
C GLN A 1062 0.81 -39.77 9.86
N ASP A 1063 1.64 -39.78 8.81
CA ASP A 1063 1.16 -39.96 7.44
C ASP A 1063 0.53 -41.36 7.21
N LEU A 1064 -0.60 -41.36 6.51
CA LEU A 1064 -1.42 -42.52 6.12
C LEU A 1064 -1.14 -42.87 4.67
N GLY A 1065 -0.11 -43.67 4.45
CA GLY A 1065 0.45 -43.86 3.11
C GLY A 1065 1.30 -42.66 2.70
N GLY A 1066 2.05 -42.80 1.61
CA GLY A 1066 2.77 -41.66 1.03
C GLY A 1066 1.81 -40.61 0.44
N ILE A 1067 2.30 -39.81 -0.50
CA ILE A 1067 1.44 -38.87 -1.23
C ILE A 1067 0.39 -39.64 -2.05
N LEU A 1068 -0.88 -39.31 -1.86
CA LEU A 1068 -2.02 -39.96 -2.49
C LEU A 1068 -2.61 -39.09 -3.61
N THR A 1069 -2.89 -39.67 -4.77
CA THR A 1069 -3.58 -38.98 -5.86
C THR A 1069 -5.09 -38.99 -5.62
N VAL A 1070 -5.72 -37.82 -5.64
CA VAL A 1070 -7.15 -37.60 -5.36
C VAL A 1070 -7.74 -36.89 -6.57
N THR A 1071 -8.72 -37.52 -7.22
CA THR A 1071 -9.29 -37.03 -8.47
C THR A 1071 -10.73 -36.54 -8.34
N ASP A 1072 -11.39 -36.90 -7.24
CA ASP A 1072 -12.71 -36.40 -6.85
C ASP A 1072 -12.59 -35.21 -5.89
N SER A 1073 -13.61 -34.32 -5.88
CA SER A 1073 -13.69 -33.21 -4.93
C SER A 1073 -14.03 -33.64 -3.50
N THR A 1074 -14.20 -34.94 -3.28
CA THR A 1074 -14.47 -35.56 -1.99
C THR A 1074 -13.37 -36.56 -1.64
N MET A 1075 -12.85 -36.50 -0.41
CA MET A 1075 -12.02 -37.57 0.17
C MET A 1075 -12.70 -38.16 1.39
N VAL A 1076 -12.69 -39.50 1.49
CA VAL A 1076 -13.22 -40.21 2.65
C VAL A 1076 -12.12 -41.02 3.31
N VAL A 1077 -11.89 -40.80 4.60
CA VAL A 1077 -11.03 -41.65 5.43
C VAL A 1077 -11.90 -42.47 6.37
N ARG A 1078 -11.67 -43.78 6.46
CA ARG A 1078 -12.39 -44.70 7.34
C ARG A 1078 -11.44 -45.43 8.27
N LEU A 1079 -11.74 -45.43 9.56
CA LEU A 1079 -11.04 -46.23 10.55
C LEU A 1079 -11.96 -47.35 11.03
N THR A 1080 -11.48 -48.59 11.03
CA THR A 1080 -12.24 -49.74 11.53
C THR A 1080 -11.60 -50.34 12.77
N ASN A 1081 -12.39 -51.06 13.58
CA ASN A 1081 -11.88 -51.77 14.75
C ASN A 1081 -11.43 -53.23 14.46
N ASP A 1082 -11.22 -53.58 13.19
CA ASP A 1082 -10.63 -54.86 12.76
C ASP A 1082 -9.11 -54.84 12.98
N ALA A 1083 -8.71 -54.81 14.25
CA ALA A 1083 -7.34 -54.61 14.70
C ALA A 1083 -7.06 -55.45 15.96
N ASP A 1084 -5.80 -55.61 16.34
CA ASP A 1084 -5.36 -56.46 17.46
C ASP A 1084 -5.66 -55.89 18.87
N GLY A 1085 -6.18 -54.65 18.97
CA GLY A 1085 -6.39 -53.93 20.23
C GLY A 1085 -7.47 -52.85 20.18
N TYR A 1086 -7.45 -51.90 21.13
CA TYR A 1086 -8.37 -50.75 21.10
C TYR A 1086 -7.98 -49.77 20.00
N VAL A 1087 -8.94 -49.37 19.18
CA VAL A 1087 -8.74 -48.36 18.15
C VAL A 1087 -9.29 -47.01 18.62
N MET A 1088 -8.54 -45.95 18.38
CA MET A 1088 -8.88 -44.57 18.68
C MET A 1088 -9.10 -43.79 17.39
N ALA A 1089 -10.28 -43.18 17.25
CA ALA A 1089 -10.58 -42.16 16.27
C ALA A 1089 -10.48 -40.79 16.95
N ASP A 1090 -9.79 -39.87 16.30
CA ASP A 1090 -9.42 -38.54 16.78
C ASP A 1090 -9.50 -37.61 15.55
N ALA A 1091 -8.42 -36.93 15.16
CA ALA A 1091 -8.39 -36.10 13.96
C ALA A 1091 -7.70 -36.73 12.73
N ILE A 1092 -8.17 -36.33 11.54
CA ILE A 1092 -7.53 -36.54 10.23
C ILE A 1092 -7.16 -35.19 9.62
N ARG A 1093 -5.97 -35.10 9.05
CA ARG A 1093 -5.42 -33.95 8.32
C ARG A 1093 -5.23 -34.32 6.85
N VAL A 1094 -5.69 -33.49 5.94
CA VAL A 1094 -5.41 -33.61 4.50
C VAL A 1094 -4.88 -32.29 3.98
N GLN A 1095 -3.80 -32.33 3.20
CA GLN A 1095 -3.22 -31.15 2.58
C GLN A 1095 -2.86 -31.45 1.14
N ARG A 1096 -3.25 -30.55 0.24
CA ARG A 1096 -2.86 -30.63 -1.17
C ARG A 1096 -1.39 -30.23 -1.28
N VAL A 1097 -0.59 -31.09 -1.91
CA VAL A 1097 0.87 -30.95 -2.00
C VAL A 1097 1.39 -31.20 -3.43
N GLY A 1098 0.49 -31.20 -4.41
CA GLY A 1098 0.85 -31.36 -5.82
C GLY A 1098 -0.36 -31.33 -6.74
N GLU A 1099 -0.11 -31.06 -8.02
CA GLU A 1099 -1.07 -31.26 -9.11
C GLU A 1099 -1.23 -32.76 -9.45
N LEU A 1100 -2.24 -33.08 -10.26
CA LEU A 1100 -2.27 -34.38 -10.93
C LEU A 1100 -1.09 -34.48 -11.92
N PRO A 1101 -0.46 -35.66 -12.08
CA PRO A 1101 0.54 -35.85 -13.12
C PRO A 1101 -0.07 -35.51 -14.50
N PRO A 1102 0.65 -34.78 -15.36
CA PRO A 1102 0.12 -34.44 -16.68
C PRO A 1102 -0.13 -35.73 -17.50
N PRO A 1103 -1.07 -35.68 -18.46
CA PRO A 1103 -1.26 -36.77 -19.41
C PRO A 1103 0.02 -37.07 -20.19
N GLN A 1104 0.35 -38.35 -20.36
CA GLN A 1104 1.44 -38.78 -21.22
C GLN A 1104 0.89 -39.13 -22.59
N ILE A 1105 1.54 -38.64 -23.65
CA ILE A 1105 1.18 -38.92 -25.04
C ILE A 1105 2.38 -39.60 -25.69
N LEU A 1106 2.11 -40.68 -26.43
CA LEU A 1106 3.07 -41.29 -27.35
C LEU A 1106 2.47 -41.32 -28.75
N ASP A 1107 3.14 -40.65 -29.67
CA ASP A 1107 2.85 -40.61 -31.10
C ASP A 1107 3.52 -41.77 -31.86
N ASP A 1108 3.17 -42.00 -33.13
CA ASP A 1108 3.73 -43.09 -33.94
C ASP A 1108 5.17 -42.83 -34.46
N GLY A 1109 5.73 -41.67 -34.11
CA GLY A 1109 7.13 -41.30 -34.25
C GLY A 1109 7.94 -41.39 -32.94
N ASP A 1110 7.30 -41.56 -31.79
CA ASP A 1110 7.94 -41.39 -30.49
C ASP A 1110 8.69 -42.64 -29.97
N PRO A 1111 9.76 -42.45 -29.17
CA PRO A 1111 10.36 -43.53 -28.40
C PRO A 1111 9.34 -44.19 -27.46
N GLY A 1112 8.99 -45.44 -27.74
CA GLY A 1112 7.92 -46.16 -27.03
C GLY A 1112 6.84 -46.68 -27.97
N PHE A 1113 6.75 -46.16 -29.19
CA PHE A 1113 6.00 -46.77 -30.28
C PHE A 1113 6.82 -47.83 -31.02
N GLU A 1114 6.24 -49.01 -31.26
CA GLU A 1114 6.86 -50.08 -32.02
C GLU A 1114 5.87 -50.76 -32.97
N ILE A 1115 6.35 -51.13 -34.17
CA ILE A 1115 5.67 -52.10 -35.03
C ILE A 1115 6.19 -53.49 -34.64
N GLU A 1116 5.44 -54.20 -33.79
CA GLU A 1116 5.83 -55.53 -33.32
C GLU A 1116 5.80 -56.57 -34.44
N SER A 1117 4.87 -56.44 -35.38
CA SER A 1117 4.75 -57.36 -36.52
C SER A 1117 4.01 -56.76 -37.70
N GLY A 1118 4.31 -57.29 -38.90
CA GLY A 1118 3.65 -56.92 -40.14
C GLY A 1118 4.25 -55.67 -40.83
N VAL A 1119 3.70 -55.33 -42.00
CA VAL A 1119 4.10 -54.13 -42.75
C VAL A 1119 3.01 -53.08 -42.59
N TRP A 1120 3.38 -51.94 -42.01
CA TRP A 1120 2.55 -50.74 -41.90
C TRP A 1120 3.07 -49.66 -42.86
N GLY A 1121 2.17 -49.04 -43.61
CA GLY A 1121 2.50 -47.93 -44.51
C GLY A 1121 2.46 -46.59 -43.78
N THR A 1122 3.23 -45.61 -44.25
CA THR A 1122 3.26 -44.25 -43.69
C THR A 1122 2.18 -43.36 -44.31
N GLY A 1123 1.55 -42.50 -43.51
CA GLY A 1123 0.71 -41.39 -43.95
C GLY A 1123 1.25 -40.04 -43.49
N ASN A 1124 0.67 -38.94 -43.99
CA ASN A 1124 1.09 -37.56 -43.70
C ASN A 1124 -0.06 -36.76 -43.05
N SER A 1125 -0.70 -37.32 -42.03
CA SER A 1125 -1.89 -36.73 -41.38
C SER A 1125 -2.08 -37.33 -39.99
N GLY A 1126 -2.50 -36.59 -38.99
CA GLY A 1126 -2.53 -37.11 -37.61
C GLY A 1126 -1.79 -36.15 -36.70
N VAL A 1127 -1.48 -36.58 -35.48
CA VAL A 1127 -0.61 -35.81 -34.59
C VAL A 1127 0.78 -35.68 -35.24
N ASN A 1128 1.43 -34.53 -35.07
CA ASN A 1128 2.73 -34.18 -35.69
C ASN A 1128 2.84 -34.29 -37.23
N GLY A 1129 1.73 -34.60 -37.92
CA GLY A 1129 1.67 -34.68 -39.37
C GLY A 1129 2.07 -36.03 -39.97
N ASP A 1130 2.18 -37.10 -39.18
CA ASP A 1130 2.44 -38.47 -39.63
C ASP A 1130 1.45 -39.50 -39.03
N ASN A 1131 1.51 -40.74 -39.55
CA ASN A 1131 0.76 -41.90 -39.03
C ASN A 1131 1.26 -43.24 -39.64
N ARG A 1132 0.82 -44.36 -39.06
CA ARG A 1132 0.92 -45.72 -39.62
C ARG A 1132 -0.42 -46.33 -40.01
N ASN A 1133 -0.44 -47.01 -41.16
CA ASN A 1133 -1.64 -47.66 -41.71
C ASN A 1133 -1.43 -49.15 -41.97
N ALA A 1134 -2.40 -49.97 -41.58
CA ALA A 1134 -2.43 -51.40 -41.88
C ALA A 1134 -3.72 -51.81 -42.62
N SER A 1135 -3.58 -52.60 -43.69
CA SER A 1135 -4.73 -53.27 -44.33
C SER A 1135 -5.25 -54.43 -43.47
N ASN A 1136 -6.57 -54.68 -43.51
CA ASN A 1136 -7.26 -55.83 -42.90
C ASN A 1136 -7.00 -57.18 -43.59
N SER A 1137 -5.99 -57.26 -44.45
CA SER A 1137 -5.67 -58.46 -45.22
C SER A 1137 -4.24 -58.89 -44.96
N GLY A 1138 -4.03 -60.21 -44.95
CA GLY A 1138 -2.72 -60.83 -44.73
C GLY A 1138 -2.60 -61.45 -43.33
N ALA A 1139 -1.35 -61.69 -42.91
CA ALA A 1139 -1.04 -62.10 -41.55
C ALA A 1139 -1.31 -60.95 -40.55
N GLU A 1140 -1.36 -61.30 -39.27
CA GLU A 1140 -1.49 -60.36 -38.15
C GLU A 1140 -0.42 -59.26 -38.24
N LYS A 1141 -0.85 -58.02 -37.99
CA LYS A 1141 -0.01 -56.83 -37.93
C LYS A 1141 -0.34 -56.12 -36.64
N VAL A 1142 0.69 -55.79 -35.88
CA VAL A 1142 0.57 -55.23 -34.53
C VAL A 1142 1.43 -53.98 -34.43
N ALA A 1143 0.83 -52.93 -33.89
CA ALA A 1143 1.52 -51.72 -33.46
C ALA A 1143 1.26 -51.54 -31.95
N SER A 1144 2.26 -51.05 -31.23
CA SER A 1144 2.21 -50.92 -29.77
C SER A 1144 2.80 -49.61 -29.28
N TRP A 1145 2.22 -49.05 -28.21
CA TRP A 1145 2.75 -47.92 -27.46
C TRP A 1145 3.05 -48.39 -26.04
N THR A 1146 4.27 -48.18 -25.56
CA THR A 1146 4.74 -48.62 -24.24
C THR A 1146 5.09 -47.42 -23.38
N PHE A 1147 4.30 -47.18 -22.35
CA PHE A 1147 4.55 -46.20 -21.30
C PHE A 1147 5.31 -46.87 -20.16
N ILE A 1148 6.41 -46.26 -19.72
CA ILE A 1148 7.29 -46.76 -18.65
C ILE A 1148 7.39 -45.76 -17.51
N ASN A 1149 7.98 -46.17 -16.38
CA ASN A 1149 8.14 -45.35 -15.17
C ASN A 1149 6.82 -44.80 -14.62
N LEU A 1150 5.72 -45.51 -14.86
CA LEU A 1150 4.42 -45.17 -14.28
C LEU A 1150 4.40 -45.54 -12.81
N SER A 1151 3.62 -44.82 -12.00
CA SER A 1151 3.31 -45.32 -10.67
C SER A 1151 2.04 -46.16 -10.72
N PRO A 1152 1.94 -47.24 -9.91
CA PRO A 1152 0.72 -48.03 -9.81
C PRO A 1152 -0.49 -47.16 -9.51
N GLY A 1153 -1.61 -47.40 -10.21
CA GLY A 1153 -2.77 -46.50 -10.15
C GLY A 1153 -3.79 -46.74 -11.25
N GLN A 1154 -4.84 -45.93 -11.24
CA GLN A 1154 -5.88 -45.95 -12.26
C GLN A 1154 -5.54 -44.96 -13.38
N TYR A 1155 -5.68 -45.39 -14.64
CA TYR A 1155 -5.34 -44.63 -15.83
C TYR A 1155 -6.49 -44.68 -16.83
N ARG A 1156 -6.92 -43.53 -17.32
CA ARG A 1156 -7.72 -43.40 -18.53
C ARG A 1156 -6.77 -43.50 -19.72
N VAL A 1157 -7.14 -44.33 -20.69
CA VAL A 1157 -6.38 -44.57 -21.91
C VAL A 1157 -7.25 -44.15 -23.08
N SER A 1158 -6.73 -43.25 -23.91
CA SER A 1158 -7.42 -42.66 -25.05
C SER A 1158 -6.55 -42.77 -26.31
N ALA A 1159 -7.17 -42.73 -27.47
CA ALA A 1159 -6.48 -42.82 -28.76
C ALA A 1159 -7.02 -41.79 -29.75
N THR A 1160 -6.18 -41.37 -30.69
CA THR A 1160 -6.57 -40.47 -31.77
C THR A 1160 -6.31 -41.09 -33.15
N TRP A 1161 -7.02 -40.60 -34.17
CA TRP A 1161 -6.87 -40.99 -35.56
C TRP A 1161 -7.63 -40.03 -36.50
N VAL A 1162 -7.31 -40.09 -37.79
CA VAL A 1162 -8.08 -39.39 -38.84
C VAL A 1162 -9.19 -40.27 -39.39
N GLY A 1163 -10.44 -39.87 -39.13
CA GLY A 1163 -11.64 -40.59 -39.57
C GLY A 1163 -11.84 -40.56 -41.09
N THR A 1164 -11.95 -41.73 -41.73
CA THR A 1164 -12.32 -41.84 -43.16
C THR A 1164 -13.17 -43.07 -43.48
N ALA A 1165 -13.99 -43.01 -44.53
CA ALA A 1165 -14.91 -44.10 -44.90
C ALA A 1165 -14.23 -45.45 -45.23
N SER A 1166 -12.93 -45.46 -45.52
CA SER A 1166 -12.12 -46.66 -45.80
C SER A 1166 -11.55 -47.36 -44.54
N ARG A 1167 -11.74 -46.79 -43.35
CA ARG A 1167 -11.26 -47.37 -42.08
C ARG A 1167 -12.17 -48.47 -41.55
N ALA A 1168 -11.64 -49.26 -40.61
CA ALA A 1168 -12.41 -50.23 -39.85
C ALA A 1168 -13.47 -49.56 -38.97
N SER A 1169 -14.60 -50.23 -38.79
CA SER A 1169 -15.61 -49.85 -37.79
C SER A 1169 -15.48 -50.58 -36.45
N ASP A 1170 -14.45 -51.43 -36.31
CA ASP A 1170 -14.18 -52.34 -35.20
C ASP A 1170 -12.66 -52.52 -35.02
N ALA A 1171 -11.88 -51.43 -35.02
CA ALA A 1171 -10.44 -51.49 -34.82
C ALA A 1171 -10.13 -51.89 -33.36
N PRO A 1172 -9.45 -53.03 -33.10
CA PRO A 1172 -9.27 -53.55 -31.74
C PRO A 1172 -8.02 -52.97 -31.06
N TYR A 1173 -8.21 -52.27 -29.95
CA TYR A 1173 -7.15 -51.82 -29.04
C TYR A 1173 -7.15 -52.68 -27.77
N THR A 1174 -6.01 -53.29 -27.43
CA THR A 1174 -5.85 -54.06 -26.19
C THR A 1174 -4.85 -53.40 -25.25
N ILE A 1175 -5.24 -53.18 -24.00
CA ILE A 1175 -4.43 -52.52 -22.96
C ILE A 1175 -3.87 -53.59 -22.01
N TYR A 1176 -2.59 -53.46 -21.64
CA TYR A 1176 -1.86 -54.39 -20.78
C TYR A 1176 -1.21 -53.67 -19.58
N ASP A 1177 -1.18 -54.33 -18.42
CA ASP A 1177 -0.29 -54.02 -17.28
C ASP A 1177 0.98 -54.85 -17.43
N GLY A 1178 2.06 -54.22 -17.91
CA GLY A 1178 3.24 -54.89 -18.43
C GLY A 1178 2.89 -55.89 -19.53
N GLY A 1179 2.91 -57.19 -19.20
CA GLY A 1179 2.54 -58.28 -20.12
C GLY A 1179 1.13 -58.85 -19.93
N THR A 1180 0.35 -58.36 -18.96
CA THR A 1180 -0.96 -58.92 -18.59
C THR A 1180 -2.10 -58.14 -19.26
N PRO A 1181 -2.94 -58.75 -20.12
CA PRO A 1181 -4.04 -58.05 -20.76
C PRO A 1181 -5.12 -57.67 -19.75
N LEU A 1182 -5.53 -56.40 -19.77
CA LEU A 1182 -6.57 -55.84 -18.91
C LEU A 1182 -7.92 -55.76 -19.62
N VAL A 1183 -7.95 -55.18 -20.83
CA VAL A 1183 -9.18 -54.95 -21.59
C VAL A 1183 -8.87 -54.80 -23.09
N THR A 1184 -9.83 -55.21 -23.93
CA THR A 1184 -9.84 -54.94 -25.37
C THR A 1184 -11.08 -54.11 -25.72
N THR A 1185 -10.88 -53.01 -26.44
CA THR A 1185 -11.94 -52.09 -26.89
C THR A 1185 -11.89 -51.99 -28.42
N ASP A 1186 -13.03 -52.26 -29.06
CA ASP A 1186 -13.19 -52.09 -30.50
C ASP A 1186 -13.75 -50.68 -30.79
N VAL A 1187 -13.04 -49.89 -31.60
CA VAL A 1187 -13.45 -48.51 -31.94
C VAL A 1187 -13.72 -48.32 -33.43
N ASN A 1188 -14.59 -47.35 -33.73
CA ASN A 1188 -14.99 -47.07 -35.10
C ASN A 1188 -14.16 -45.94 -35.73
N GLN A 1189 -13.05 -46.31 -36.37
CA GLN A 1189 -12.15 -45.36 -37.01
C GLN A 1189 -12.70 -44.70 -38.29
N LYS A 1190 -13.96 -44.95 -38.69
CA LYS A 1190 -14.58 -44.22 -39.81
C LYS A 1190 -14.91 -42.78 -39.47
N PHE A 1191 -15.10 -42.49 -38.20
CA PHE A 1191 -15.40 -41.17 -37.69
C PHE A 1191 -14.19 -40.63 -36.93
N ALA A 1192 -14.08 -39.30 -36.87
CA ALA A 1192 -13.08 -38.69 -35.99
C ALA A 1192 -13.43 -39.02 -34.53
N PRO A 1193 -12.41 -39.16 -33.66
CA PRO A 1193 -12.62 -39.27 -32.21
C PRO A 1193 -13.52 -38.16 -31.67
N ASN A 1194 -14.29 -38.40 -30.60
CA ASN A 1194 -15.27 -37.43 -30.13
C ASN A 1194 -15.53 -37.35 -28.62
N ASP A 1195 -14.73 -38.03 -27.79
CA ASP A 1195 -14.93 -38.03 -26.34
C ASP A 1195 -14.31 -36.81 -25.67
N SER A 1196 -13.15 -36.34 -26.15
CA SER A 1196 -12.50 -35.12 -25.66
C SER A 1196 -11.69 -34.39 -26.74
N SER A 1197 -11.32 -33.14 -26.44
CA SER A 1197 -10.54 -32.27 -27.32
C SER A 1197 -9.51 -31.50 -26.49
N GLU A 1198 -8.23 -31.61 -26.84
CA GLU A 1198 -7.10 -30.93 -26.17
C GLU A 1198 -6.12 -30.44 -27.24
N ASP A 1199 -5.74 -29.17 -27.21
CA ASP A 1199 -4.88 -28.51 -28.23
C ASP A 1199 -5.31 -28.74 -29.70
N GLY A 1200 -6.62 -28.85 -29.93
CA GLY A 1200 -7.20 -29.11 -31.24
C GLY A 1200 -7.10 -30.58 -31.72
N ILE A 1201 -6.57 -31.47 -30.88
CA ILE A 1201 -6.54 -32.92 -31.11
C ILE A 1201 -7.77 -33.53 -30.46
N LEU A 1202 -8.53 -34.30 -31.25
CA LEU A 1202 -9.69 -35.06 -30.77
C LEU A 1202 -9.26 -36.43 -30.27
N TRP A 1203 -9.79 -36.87 -29.13
CA TRP A 1203 -9.47 -38.15 -28.49
C TRP A 1203 -10.72 -39.00 -28.28
N GLU A 1204 -10.55 -40.32 -28.39
CA GLU A 1204 -11.56 -41.33 -28.07
C GLU A 1204 -11.09 -42.11 -26.85
N ASP A 1205 -11.93 -42.25 -25.84
CA ASP A 1205 -11.63 -43.01 -24.64
C ASP A 1205 -11.76 -44.52 -24.91
N LEU A 1206 -10.65 -45.23 -24.76
CA LEU A 1206 -10.62 -46.68 -24.96
C LEU A 1206 -11.11 -47.42 -23.71
N ALA A 1207 -10.54 -47.08 -22.55
CA ALA A 1207 -10.94 -47.63 -21.25
C ALA A 1207 -10.29 -46.86 -20.10
N THR A 1208 -10.83 -47.04 -18.89
CA THR A 1208 -10.11 -46.74 -17.65
C THR A 1208 -9.64 -48.05 -17.00
N VAL A 1209 -8.34 -48.18 -16.75
CA VAL A 1209 -7.69 -49.41 -16.25
C VAL A 1209 -6.92 -49.15 -14.96
N VAL A 1210 -6.67 -50.17 -14.15
CA VAL A 1210 -5.77 -50.09 -13.00
C VAL A 1210 -4.52 -50.90 -13.31
N ILE A 1211 -3.35 -50.27 -13.21
CA ILE A 1211 -2.05 -50.94 -13.31
C ILE A 1211 -1.43 -51.13 -11.92
N THR A 1212 -0.75 -52.25 -11.74
CA THR A 1212 -0.04 -52.61 -10.51
C THR A 1212 1.48 -52.51 -10.66
N GLY A 1213 1.98 -52.54 -11.90
CA GLY A 1213 3.38 -52.30 -12.23
C GLY A 1213 3.66 -50.85 -12.60
N ASP A 1214 4.81 -50.66 -13.26
CA ASP A 1214 5.34 -49.38 -13.74
C ASP A 1214 5.22 -49.19 -15.26
N THR A 1215 4.53 -50.11 -15.93
CA THR A 1215 4.47 -50.18 -17.39
C THR A 1215 3.03 -50.39 -17.89
N LEU A 1216 2.57 -49.58 -18.84
CA LEU A 1216 1.29 -49.73 -19.52
C LEU A 1216 1.53 -49.85 -21.03
N VAL A 1217 1.02 -50.92 -21.64
CA VAL A 1217 1.16 -51.15 -23.09
C VAL A 1217 -0.20 -51.12 -23.76
N VAL A 1218 -0.33 -50.35 -24.84
CA VAL A 1218 -1.52 -50.35 -25.71
C VAL A 1218 -1.15 -50.99 -27.03
N ARG A 1219 -1.92 -51.98 -27.50
CA ARG A 1219 -1.71 -52.66 -28.79
C ARG A 1219 -2.89 -52.50 -29.72
N LEU A 1220 -2.63 -52.08 -30.94
CA LEU A 1220 -3.59 -52.08 -32.05
C LEU A 1220 -3.27 -53.21 -33.03
N THR A 1221 -4.28 -53.98 -33.42
CA THR A 1221 -4.12 -55.05 -34.43
C THR A 1221 -4.99 -54.79 -35.67
N ASN A 1222 -4.65 -55.44 -36.79
CA ASN A 1222 -5.42 -55.38 -38.02
C ASN A 1222 -6.54 -56.44 -38.12
N ASP A 1223 -6.91 -57.10 -37.02
CA ASP A 1223 -8.05 -58.03 -36.96
C ASP A 1223 -9.39 -57.27 -36.92
N ALA A 1224 -9.68 -56.57 -38.03
CA ALA A 1224 -10.78 -55.64 -38.15
C ALA A 1224 -11.45 -55.73 -39.53
N ASN A 1225 -12.67 -55.20 -39.67
CA ASN A 1225 -13.44 -55.24 -40.92
C ASN A 1225 -12.94 -54.26 -42.02
N GLY A 1226 -11.93 -53.44 -41.74
CA GLY A 1226 -11.38 -52.43 -42.65
C GLY A 1226 -9.94 -52.03 -42.29
N SER A 1227 -9.35 -51.06 -42.99
CA SER A 1227 -7.98 -50.62 -42.66
C SER A 1227 -7.93 -49.94 -41.28
N VAL A 1228 -6.87 -50.18 -40.51
CA VAL A 1228 -6.65 -49.52 -39.20
C VAL A 1228 -5.52 -48.49 -39.30
N MET A 1229 -5.60 -47.47 -38.46
CA MET A 1229 -4.62 -46.39 -38.32
C MET A 1229 -4.07 -46.36 -36.90
N ALA A 1230 -2.74 -46.31 -36.79
CA ALA A 1230 -1.99 -46.01 -35.58
C ALA A 1230 -1.42 -44.59 -35.72
N ASP A 1231 -1.64 -43.78 -34.70
CA ASP A 1231 -1.29 -42.35 -34.59
C ASP A 1231 -0.78 -42.18 -33.15
N ALA A 1232 -1.46 -41.41 -32.30
CA ALA A 1232 -1.08 -41.27 -30.89
C ALA A 1232 -2.01 -42.00 -29.88
N ILE A 1233 -1.41 -42.37 -28.74
CA ILE A 1233 -2.09 -42.82 -27.52
C ILE A 1233 -1.83 -41.80 -26.41
N ARG A 1234 -2.88 -41.46 -25.66
CA ARG A 1234 -2.83 -40.61 -24.46
C ARG A 1234 -3.20 -41.45 -23.25
N ILE A 1235 -2.40 -41.38 -22.19
CA ILE A 1235 -2.76 -41.91 -20.87
C ILE A 1235 -2.81 -40.78 -19.85
N GLU A 1236 -3.80 -40.82 -18.99
CA GLU A 1236 -3.99 -39.84 -17.92
C GLU A 1236 -4.32 -40.59 -16.64
N ARG A 1237 -3.69 -40.20 -15.53
CA ARG A 1237 -4.00 -40.80 -14.24
C ARG A 1237 -5.32 -40.22 -13.72
N VAL A 1238 -6.28 -41.08 -13.38
CA VAL A 1238 -7.66 -40.70 -13.00
C VAL A 1238 -8.10 -41.27 -11.66
#